data_AF-K4R8X6-F1
#
_entry.id   AF-K4R8X6-F1
#
_cell.length_a   1.000
_cell.length_b   1.000
_cell.length_c   1.000
_cell.angle_alpha   90.00
_cell.angle_beta   90.00
_cell.angle_gamma   90.00
#
_symmetry.space_group_name_H-M   'P 1'
#
loop_
_entity.id
_entity.type
_entity.pdbx_description
1 polymer ?
#
loop_
_entity_poly.entity_id
_entity_poly.type
_entity_poly.pdbx_seq_one_letter_code
_entity_poly.pdbx_strand_id
1 'polypeptide(L)'
;MSVLPVPQEDARGGEQAAVYRPVGPTPWAVLMCKFSDVADQPQEAPFFEDLFTMAGAGKGGMADYWRAMSGGAISLAGSAVFGWFTLELSLATAKTWTWPGARTDLVYACIEAADTAVDFSAFQGIIALVNAPIDSGSSMRRVVKVGDGEQEFGLVNLDPGAWTNTFAAHEMGHGYGLPHSFSDEPTFREYGDGWDIMSAETFGGKSPTYTHPRFAKSGPALCGVYQDRLGWFRSNERLDLSSLGRGGTITLSALDKPPPGIRLIRIWLGSSTQYYAVELRMPQDTGWDSGIDRPGVLVRHVRNGVPHLRQSMSRVQDMQPGDYFADAHENLVISVLGFDLEERTATVHIGPRPPVGLLTGARLSPLPNADGWHNSDVEVRLASTASPGGGVPRITFSATGANPISPTTVTGPTASVTVTEQGSTTLCYAAEDDTGAGELPRTLRINIDKIRPTTTRKVSHPVPGHVTIELNGADPGSLSGFRSLTYEAMGAQPLPRTTTTQPQVRFSVTAPGLTTVVYWSTDRADNTEVPHALDLRPVPRLTPESLTFVAIPGTVSAPQTLTLRNLGETTLVINGIDTTDSAFALTRGSRPPCGNTLAPGSTCAIDVVFAPTADGVHQAALLLSTDLPDRTIEIPLTGTGVRPRLEFSPTAADGLAFPVTWIGHRSPPRTVIVRNAGPTVPLTLADAVAGDDFQVVRTGCAPYPRLLAPGQSCEVDVVFRPRMPGLRTGVLVVESDAEGGRQRLALTGEGVAEPELTAVPGSFSFGPQPVGTSGSPQWIELTNSGRADLLLSGASFTGAHAGDFTFADKDGRPGIRAELKPEQSTRVQVGFRPGDLGQRSAELLLVTNVTGPARGIPVSGVGAAAPAVLIDPTSVDFGSQAVGTASAAVTVALRNNSPAPVEIRTIEVTGHDDDFDVTPPPGEPVPSGGSLRVAVTFTPVAVGSRSAVLAMTDAHGQRYEVPLSGSGSGALVTFEPAALVFEALPIGGTDRRDITVRNTGNAVLVVNSLHTTGDFVNGPGCVGGVRPGRECMVRVLFRPTGGGPRNGELIVTSNAVGGPYRMPLSGTGLVPGMGITPDTSPG
;
A
#
# COMPACT_ATOMS: atom_id res chain seq x y z
N MET A 1 -48.60 -13.06 -89.70
CA MET A 1 -49.60 -13.89 -90.41
C MET A 1 -50.99 -13.35 -90.09
N SER A 2 -51.93 -13.52 -91.01
CA SER A 2 -53.29 -12.96 -91.00
C SER A 2 -54.02 -13.06 -89.66
N VAL A 3 -54.43 -11.91 -89.14
CA VAL A 3 -55.36 -11.74 -88.03
C VAL A 3 -56.74 -12.22 -88.49
N LEU A 4 -57.23 -13.29 -87.89
CA LEU A 4 -58.68 -13.58 -87.91
C LEU A 4 -59.39 -12.53 -87.05
N PRO A 5 -60.56 -12.02 -87.47
CA PRO A 5 -61.25 -10.96 -86.75
C PRO A 5 -61.72 -11.47 -85.38
N VAL A 6 -61.35 -10.70 -84.35
CA VAL A 6 -61.86 -10.85 -82.98
C VAL A 6 -63.36 -10.53 -83.00
N PRO A 7 -64.26 -11.42 -82.52
CA PRO A 7 -65.65 -11.05 -82.33
C PRO A 7 -65.74 -9.97 -81.25
N GLN A 8 -66.43 -8.88 -81.55
CA GLN A 8 -66.99 -7.99 -80.52
C GLN A 8 -67.79 -8.84 -79.54
N GLU A 9 -67.57 -8.66 -78.23
CA GLU A 9 -68.52 -9.14 -77.23
C GLU A 9 -69.82 -8.35 -77.37
N ASP A 10 -70.67 -8.89 -78.22
CA ASP A 10 -72.07 -8.59 -78.35
C ASP A 10 -72.77 -9.13 -77.08
N ALA A 11 -73.55 -8.28 -76.43
CA ALA A 11 -74.37 -8.63 -75.29
C ALA A 11 -75.49 -9.59 -75.72
N ARG A 12 -75.22 -10.90 -75.80
CA ARG A 12 -76.25 -11.95 -75.95
C ARG A 12 -75.86 -13.20 -75.17
N GLY A 13 -76.74 -13.57 -74.24
CA GLY A 13 -76.55 -14.70 -73.33
C GLY A 13 -76.54 -16.07 -74.01
N GLY A 14 -75.86 -17.02 -73.34
CA GLY A 14 -75.82 -18.43 -73.69
C GLY A 14 -74.61 -19.07 -73.02
N GLU A 15 -74.86 -19.92 -72.03
CA GLU A 15 -73.90 -20.65 -71.18
C GLU A 15 -72.87 -19.77 -70.43
N GLN A 16 -73.11 -19.57 -69.14
CA GLN A 16 -72.05 -19.11 -68.23
C GLN A 16 -70.88 -20.11 -68.33
N ALA A 17 -69.78 -19.67 -68.93
CA ALA A 17 -68.51 -20.37 -68.82
C ALA A 17 -68.29 -20.70 -67.33
N ALA A 18 -67.94 -21.96 -67.05
CA ALA A 18 -67.80 -22.42 -65.66
C ALA A 18 -66.86 -21.47 -64.91
N VAL A 19 -67.35 -20.90 -63.80
CA VAL A 19 -66.56 -19.95 -62.99
C VAL A 19 -65.29 -20.67 -62.52
N TYR A 20 -64.13 -20.13 -62.88
CA TYR A 20 -62.85 -20.66 -62.44
C TYR A 20 -62.73 -20.55 -60.91
N ARG A 21 -62.59 -21.69 -60.24
CA ARG A 21 -62.52 -21.79 -58.76
C ARG A 21 -61.25 -22.53 -58.37
N PRO A 22 -60.10 -21.82 -58.31
CA PRO A 22 -58.83 -22.45 -58.03
C PRO A 22 -58.76 -22.91 -56.56
N VAL A 23 -58.19 -24.09 -56.35
CA VAL A 23 -57.88 -24.66 -55.03
C VAL A 23 -56.51 -25.35 -55.11
N GLY A 24 -55.70 -25.23 -54.06
CA GLY A 24 -54.36 -25.82 -54.00
C GLY A 24 -53.28 -24.96 -54.65
N PRO A 25 -52.14 -25.56 -55.05
CA PRO A 25 -51.07 -24.84 -55.74
C PRO A 25 -51.52 -24.25 -57.08
N THR A 26 -51.27 -22.96 -57.27
CA THR A 26 -51.48 -22.20 -58.52
C THR A 26 -50.15 -21.57 -58.94
N PRO A 27 -49.22 -22.35 -59.51
CA PRO A 27 -47.87 -21.87 -59.86
C PRO A 27 -47.90 -20.89 -61.05
N TRP A 28 -47.05 -19.86 -61.00
CA TRP A 28 -46.86 -18.86 -62.05
C TRP A 28 -45.42 -18.85 -62.58
N ALA A 29 -45.26 -18.81 -63.90
CA ALA A 29 -43.98 -18.59 -64.55
C ALA A 29 -43.73 -17.09 -64.66
N VAL A 30 -42.66 -16.59 -64.05
CA VAL A 30 -42.34 -15.16 -64.02
C VAL A 30 -41.12 -14.92 -64.91
N LEU A 31 -41.35 -14.40 -66.11
CA LEU A 31 -40.32 -14.21 -67.14
C LEU A 31 -39.80 -12.78 -67.07
N MET A 32 -38.50 -12.58 -66.86
CA MET A 32 -37.88 -11.27 -67.02
C MET A 32 -37.42 -11.10 -68.47
N CYS A 33 -37.89 -10.06 -69.16
CA CYS A 33 -37.63 -9.84 -70.57
C CYS A 33 -37.11 -8.43 -70.83
N LYS A 34 -36.00 -8.31 -71.56
CA LYS A 34 -35.44 -7.02 -71.95
C LYS A 34 -35.61 -6.75 -73.43
N PHE A 35 -36.06 -5.55 -73.78
CA PHE A 35 -36.12 -5.11 -75.17
C PHE A 35 -34.72 -5.06 -75.80
N SER A 36 -34.61 -5.37 -77.09
CA SER A 36 -33.31 -5.48 -77.79
C SER A 36 -32.49 -4.19 -77.78
N ASP A 37 -33.15 -3.03 -77.69
CA ASP A 37 -32.56 -1.69 -77.68
C ASP A 37 -32.43 -1.07 -76.27
N VAL A 38 -32.82 -1.79 -75.21
CA VAL A 38 -32.69 -1.33 -73.82
C VAL A 38 -31.85 -2.32 -73.02
N ALA A 39 -30.63 -1.91 -72.69
CA ALA A 39 -29.68 -2.77 -71.98
C ALA A 39 -29.95 -2.90 -70.48
N ASP A 40 -30.59 -1.90 -69.87
CA ASP A 40 -30.76 -1.80 -68.42
C ASP A 40 -31.62 -2.93 -67.86
N GLN A 41 -31.23 -3.45 -66.69
CA GLN A 41 -31.98 -4.43 -65.91
C GLN A 41 -32.29 -3.77 -64.56
N PRO A 42 -33.44 -3.09 -64.44
CA PRO A 42 -33.67 -2.17 -63.31
C PRO A 42 -33.90 -2.90 -61.97
N GLN A 43 -34.14 -4.21 -61.99
CA GLN A 43 -34.27 -5.06 -60.81
C GLN A 43 -33.70 -6.46 -61.05
N GLU A 44 -33.22 -7.09 -59.98
CA GLU A 44 -32.63 -8.43 -59.98
C GLU A 44 -33.67 -9.52 -59.71
N ALA A 45 -33.41 -10.76 -60.17
CA ALA A 45 -34.31 -11.90 -59.96
C ALA A 45 -34.82 -12.07 -58.51
N PRO A 46 -33.99 -11.92 -57.45
CA PRO A 46 -34.45 -12.08 -56.07
C PRO A 46 -35.53 -11.10 -55.63
N PHE A 47 -35.64 -9.94 -56.28
CA PHE A 47 -36.75 -9.02 -56.03
C PHE A 47 -38.08 -9.65 -56.47
N PHE A 48 -38.12 -10.24 -57.67
CA PHE A 48 -39.30 -10.88 -58.23
C PHE A 48 -39.60 -12.24 -57.61
N GLU A 49 -38.58 -12.95 -57.15
CA GLU A 49 -38.76 -14.18 -56.37
C GLU A 49 -39.51 -13.86 -55.08
N ASP A 50 -39.11 -12.78 -54.39
CA ASP A 50 -39.79 -12.31 -53.19
C ASP A 50 -41.19 -11.74 -53.48
N LEU A 51 -41.45 -11.22 -54.67
CA LEU A 51 -42.76 -10.66 -55.02
C LEU A 51 -43.76 -11.73 -55.48
N PHE A 52 -43.36 -12.67 -56.34
CA PHE A 52 -44.31 -13.55 -57.07
C PHE A 52 -44.24 -15.03 -56.69
N THR A 53 -43.30 -15.44 -55.85
CA THR A 53 -43.10 -16.87 -55.52
C THR A 53 -43.15 -17.14 -54.02
N MET A 54 -43.14 -18.43 -53.65
CA MET A 54 -43.10 -18.83 -52.25
C MET A 54 -41.78 -18.48 -51.53
N ALA A 55 -40.71 -18.11 -52.24
CA ALA A 55 -39.49 -17.57 -51.61
C ALA A 55 -39.77 -16.25 -50.86
N GLY A 56 -40.80 -15.53 -51.30
CA GLY A 56 -41.32 -14.32 -50.69
C GLY A 56 -42.32 -14.52 -49.55
N ALA A 57 -42.67 -15.76 -49.19
CA ALA A 57 -43.67 -16.00 -48.15
C ALA A 57 -43.25 -15.36 -46.81
N GLY A 58 -44.15 -14.60 -46.20
CA GLY A 58 -43.91 -13.80 -45.01
C GLY A 58 -43.22 -12.45 -45.26
N LYS A 59 -42.89 -12.11 -46.50
CA LYS A 59 -42.26 -10.83 -46.88
C LYS A 59 -43.26 -9.80 -47.41
N GLY A 60 -44.55 -10.14 -47.47
CA GLY A 60 -45.62 -9.25 -47.90
C GLY A 60 -45.81 -9.17 -49.41
N GLY A 61 -45.41 -10.19 -50.17
CA GLY A 61 -45.61 -10.28 -51.62
C GLY A 61 -46.91 -10.99 -52.03
N MET A 62 -47.03 -11.39 -53.29
CA MET A 62 -48.23 -12.05 -53.86
C MET A 62 -48.53 -13.41 -53.24
N ALA A 63 -47.51 -14.13 -52.74
CA ALA A 63 -47.72 -15.37 -51.99
C ALA A 63 -48.53 -15.12 -50.71
N ASP A 64 -48.29 -14.00 -50.01
CA ASP A 64 -49.01 -13.62 -48.80
C ASP A 64 -50.36 -13.00 -49.13
N TYR A 65 -50.46 -12.24 -50.23
CA TYR A 65 -51.69 -11.62 -50.69
C TYR A 65 -52.76 -12.67 -50.97
N TRP A 66 -52.47 -13.57 -51.91
CA TRP A 66 -53.45 -14.55 -52.38
C TRP A 66 -53.80 -15.57 -51.29
N ARG A 67 -52.84 -15.94 -50.44
CA ARG A 67 -53.10 -16.77 -49.27
C ARG A 67 -54.06 -16.09 -48.29
N ALA A 68 -53.90 -14.78 -48.05
CA ALA A 68 -54.77 -14.03 -47.14
C ALA A 68 -56.19 -13.88 -47.72
N MET A 69 -56.31 -13.49 -49.00
CA MET A 69 -57.62 -13.29 -49.65
C MET A 69 -58.42 -14.59 -49.79
N SER A 70 -57.73 -15.71 -49.99
CA SER A 70 -58.38 -17.01 -50.15
C SER A 70 -58.60 -17.76 -48.84
N GLY A 71 -58.23 -17.19 -47.68
CA GLY A 71 -58.22 -17.90 -46.41
C GLY A 71 -57.34 -19.17 -46.43
N GLY A 72 -56.32 -19.22 -47.27
CA GLY A 72 -55.45 -20.37 -47.50
C GLY A 72 -55.94 -21.40 -48.53
N ALA A 73 -57.07 -21.17 -49.22
CA ALA A 73 -57.55 -22.08 -50.27
C ALA A 73 -56.59 -22.26 -51.46
N ILE A 74 -55.77 -21.25 -51.80
CA ILE A 74 -54.73 -21.34 -52.83
C ILE A 74 -53.35 -20.98 -52.28
N SER A 75 -52.30 -21.42 -52.99
CA SER A 75 -50.91 -21.02 -52.73
C SER A 75 -50.13 -20.87 -54.02
N LEU A 76 -49.09 -20.04 -54.03
CA LEU A 76 -48.19 -19.89 -55.18
C LEU A 76 -47.06 -20.93 -55.20
N ALA A 77 -47.26 -22.08 -54.55
CA ALA A 77 -46.28 -23.16 -54.53
C ALA A 77 -46.02 -23.66 -55.96
N GLY A 78 -44.73 -23.74 -56.33
CA GLY A 78 -44.28 -24.10 -57.67
C GLY A 78 -44.05 -22.92 -58.61
N SER A 79 -44.41 -21.68 -58.25
CA SER A 79 -44.03 -20.49 -59.04
C SER A 79 -42.51 -20.30 -59.08
N ALA A 80 -41.98 -19.84 -60.21
CA ALA A 80 -40.55 -19.64 -60.42
C ALA A 80 -40.26 -18.41 -61.28
N VAL A 81 -39.10 -17.78 -61.04
CA VAL A 81 -38.60 -16.62 -61.80
C VAL A 81 -37.52 -17.07 -62.77
N PHE A 82 -37.61 -16.59 -64.00
CA PHE A 82 -36.71 -16.92 -65.08
C PHE A 82 -36.03 -15.67 -65.62
N GLY A 83 -34.74 -15.82 -65.92
CA GLY A 83 -33.76 -14.75 -66.15
C GLY A 83 -34.13 -13.74 -67.24
N TRP A 84 -33.30 -12.70 -67.39
CA TRP A 84 -33.49 -11.63 -68.38
C TRP A 84 -33.28 -12.11 -69.83
N PHE A 85 -34.34 -12.60 -70.47
CA PHE A 85 -34.36 -12.97 -71.89
C PHE A 85 -34.34 -11.72 -72.77
N THR A 86 -33.48 -11.70 -73.78
CA THR A 86 -33.44 -10.57 -74.72
C THR A 86 -34.48 -10.81 -75.80
N LEU A 87 -35.47 -9.92 -75.88
CA LEU A 87 -36.50 -9.95 -76.91
C LEU A 87 -35.88 -9.55 -78.25
N GLU A 88 -36.34 -10.14 -79.36
CA GLU A 88 -36.06 -9.58 -80.68
C GLU A 88 -36.73 -8.21 -80.87
N LEU A 89 -37.84 -8.00 -80.16
CA LEU A 89 -38.60 -6.75 -80.14
C LEU A 89 -37.81 -5.61 -79.47
N SER A 90 -37.70 -4.47 -80.16
CA SER A 90 -37.19 -3.22 -79.59
C SER A 90 -38.31 -2.46 -78.88
N LEU A 91 -37.99 -1.69 -77.83
CA LEU A 91 -38.92 -0.81 -77.13
C LEU A 91 -39.48 0.24 -78.09
N ALA A 92 -38.66 0.78 -78.98
CA ALA A 92 -39.11 1.71 -80.01
C ALA A 92 -40.23 1.11 -80.87
N THR A 93 -40.08 -0.15 -81.29
CA THR A 93 -41.12 -0.88 -82.03
C THR A 93 -42.35 -1.15 -81.17
N ALA A 94 -42.17 -1.66 -79.94
CA ALA A 94 -43.28 -1.98 -79.04
C ALA A 94 -44.15 -0.75 -78.72
N LYS A 95 -43.54 0.45 -78.63
CA LYS A 95 -44.25 1.72 -78.42
C LYS A 95 -45.11 2.16 -79.61
N THR A 96 -44.92 1.59 -80.79
CA THR A 96 -45.80 1.87 -81.95
C THR A 96 -47.06 1.01 -81.97
N TRP A 97 -47.14 -0.01 -81.12
CA TRP A 97 -48.31 -0.88 -81.04
C TRP A 97 -49.50 -0.18 -80.39
N THR A 98 -50.72 -0.62 -80.74
CA THR A 98 -51.96 -0.07 -80.18
C THR A 98 -52.28 -0.73 -78.84
N TRP A 99 -52.13 0.03 -77.76
CA TRP A 99 -52.45 -0.40 -76.40
C TRP A 99 -53.92 -0.07 -76.07
N PRO A 100 -54.64 -0.91 -75.29
CA PRO A 100 -54.17 -2.09 -74.55
C PRO A 100 -54.15 -3.39 -75.39
N GLY A 101 -54.59 -3.35 -76.65
CA GLY A 101 -54.75 -4.54 -77.50
C GLY A 101 -53.48 -5.37 -77.70
N ALA A 102 -52.31 -4.74 -77.60
CA ALA A 102 -51.01 -5.37 -77.81
C ALA A 102 -50.37 -6.00 -76.55
N ARG A 103 -51.07 -6.01 -75.39
CA ARG A 103 -50.59 -6.64 -74.14
C ARG A 103 -50.29 -8.13 -74.31
N THR A 104 -51.17 -8.84 -75.00
CA THR A 104 -51.00 -10.27 -75.24
C THR A 104 -49.78 -10.55 -76.11
N ASP A 105 -49.55 -9.72 -77.14
CA ASP A 105 -48.42 -9.88 -78.06
C ASP A 105 -47.07 -9.69 -77.35
N LEU A 106 -47.01 -8.81 -76.35
CA LEU A 106 -45.81 -8.62 -75.54
C LEU A 106 -45.52 -9.84 -74.64
N VAL A 107 -46.56 -10.44 -74.04
CA VAL A 107 -46.41 -11.68 -73.27
C VAL A 107 -45.95 -12.82 -74.19
N TYR A 108 -46.48 -12.91 -75.41
CA TYR A 108 -46.04 -13.91 -76.39
C TYR A 108 -44.58 -13.72 -76.82
N ALA A 109 -44.12 -12.49 -77.05
CA ALA A 109 -42.72 -12.23 -77.34
C ALA A 109 -41.79 -12.69 -76.19
N CYS A 110 -42.22 -12.50 -74.95
CA CYS A 110 -41.52 -13.03 -73.76
C CYS A 110 -41.50 -14.55 -73.71
N ILE A 111 -42.62 -15.21 -73.98
CA ILE A 111 -42.74 -16.67 -74.02
C ILE A 111 -41.81 -17.22 -75.11
N GLU A 112 -41.84 -16.66 -76.32
CA GLU A 112 -40.98 -17.08 -77.43
C GLU A 112 -39.50 -16.96 -77.09
N ALA A 113 -39.08 -15.85 -76.47
CA ALA A 113 -37.70 -15.67 -76.03
C ALA A 113 -37.26 -16.64 -74.92
N ALA A 114 -38.21 -17.20 -74.16
CA ALA A 114 -37.98 -18.12 -73.05
C ALA A 114 -38.27 -19.60 -73.39
N ASP A 115 -38.86 -19.89 -74.54
CA ASP A 115 -39.46 -21.20 -74.89
C ASP A 115 -38.47 -22.36 -74.81
N THR A 116 -37.20 -22.13 -75.17
CA THR A 116 -36.15 -23.16 -75.06
C THR A 116 -35.59 -23.37 -73.65
N ALA A 117 -35.89 -22.46 -72.72
CA ALA A 117 -35.31 -22.40 -71.38
C ALA A 117 -36.32 -22.68 -70.26
N VAL A 118 -37.63 -22.65 -70.53
CA VAL A 118 -38.69 -22.77 -69.53
C VAL A 118 -39.72 -23.82 -69.96
N ASP A 119 -39.97 -24.81 -69.09
CA ASP A 119 -41.08 -25.75 -69.26
C ASP A 119 -42.37 -25.14 -68.70
N PHE A 120 -43.21 -24.61 -69.59
CA PHE A 120 -44.45 -23.93 -69.22
C PHE A 120 -45.57 -24.86 -68.73
N SER A 121 -45.47 -26.18 -68.95
CA SER A 121 -46.56 -27.13 -68.61
C SER A 121 -46.86 -27.18 -67.12
N ALA A 122 -45.88 -26.86 -66.27
CA ALA A 122 -46.00 -26.85 -64.82
C ALA A 122 -46.76 -25.65 -64.24
N PHE A 123 -47.11 -24.64 -65.05
CA PHE A 123 -47.64 -23.36 -64.59
C PHE A 123 -49.12 -23.13 -64.96
N GLN A 124 -49.84 -22.32 -64.18
CA GLN A 124 -51.24 -21.95 -64.43
C GLN A 124 -51.40 -20.48 -64.87
N GLY A 125 -50.32 -19.71 -64.77
CA GLY A 125 -50.24 -18.33 -65.24
C GLY A 125 -48.81 -17.93 -65.61
N ILE A 126 -48.70 -16.89 -66.42
CA ILE A 126 -47.44 -16.35 -66.93
C ILE A 126 -47.41 -14.84 -66.68
N ILE A 127 -46.34 -14.37 -66.03
CA ILE A 127 -46.06 -12.95 -65.81
C ILE A 127 -44.84 -12.55 -66.63
N ALA A 128 -45.03 -11.68 -67.61
CA ALA A 128 -43.97 -11.07 -68.40
C ALA A 128 -43.53 -9.74 -67.77
N LEU A 129 -42.34 -9.71 -67.17
CA LEU A 129 -41.73 -8.53 -66.57
C LEU A 129 -40.82 -7.86 -67.60
N VAL A 130 -41.09 -6.62 -67.98
CA VAL A 130 -40.29 -5.91 -69.00
C VAL A 130 -39.41 -4.83 -68.40
N ASN A 131 -38.23 -4.59 -68.99
CA ASN A 131 -37.20 -3.74 -68.39
C ASN A 131 -37.38 -2.23 -68.61
N ALA A 132 -38.42 -1.79 -69.32
CA ALA A 132 -38.63 -0.38 -69.63
C ALA A 132 -40.11 0.01 -69.56
N PRO A 133 -40.43 1.28 -69.25
CA PRO A 133 -41.81 1.73 -69.14
C PRO A 133 -42.63 1.51 -70.42
N ILE A 134 -43.72 0.76 -70.28
CA ILE A 134 -44.71 0.42 -71.30
C ILE A 134 -46.05 0.08 -70.63
N ASP A 135 -47.14 0.06 -71.40
CA ASP A 135 -48.46 -0.26 -70.86
C ASP A 135 -48.48 -1.67 -70.22
N SER A 136 -48.84 -1.72 -68.94
CA SER A 136 -48.96 -2.94 -68.14
C SER A 136 -50.41 -3.39 -68.05
N GLY A 137 -50.63 -4.69 -67.92
CA GLY A 137 -51.97 -5.22 -67.68
C GLY A 137 -52.09 -6.71 -67.86
N SER A 138 -53.32 -7.21 -67.74
CA SER A 138 -53.67 -8.59 -67.99
C SER A 138 -54.39 -8.76 -69.32
N SER A 139 -54.19 -9.93 -69.94
CA SER A 139 -54.97 -10.38 -71.10
C SER A 139 -56.04 -11.41 -70.72
N MET A 140 -56.41 -11.47 -69.43
CA MET A 140 -57.26 -12.49 -68.83
C MET A 140 -56.66 -13.90 -69.01
N ARG A 141 -57.48 -14.94 -68.85
CA ARG A 141 -57.09 -16.32 -69.16
C ARG A 141 -57.18 -16.55 -70.67
N ARG A 142 -56.11 -17.08 -71.27
CA ARG A 142 -56.04 -17.40 -72.70
C ARG A 142 -55.33 -18.71 -72.95
N VAL A 143 -55.76 -19.43 -73.98
CA VAL A 143 -55.06 -20.60 -74.51
C VAL A 143 -53.83 -20.12 -75.28
N VAL A 144 -52.65 -20.60 -74.88
CA VAL A 144 -51.35 -20.25 -75.47
C VAL A 144 -50.66 -21.51 -75.92
N LYS A 145 -50.01 -21.45 -77.08
CA LYS A 145 -49.15 -22.52 -77.59
C LYS A 145 -47.76 -22.39 -76.96
N VAL A 146 -47.30 -23.44 -76.29
CA VAL A 146 -45.99 -23.53 -75.62
C VAL A 146 -45.37 -24.89 -75.94
N GLY A 147 -44.12 -24.92 -76.40
CA GLY A 147 -43.53 -26.12 -77.00
C GLY A 147 -44.41 -26.75 -78.09
N ASP A 148 -44.69 -28.04 -77.97
CA ASP A 148 -45.50 -28.80 -78.94
C ASP A 148 -47.02 -28.82 -78.65
N GLY A 149 -47.49 -28.15 -77.58
CA GLY A 149 -48.89 -28.20 -77.11
C GLY A 149 -49.57 -26.85 -76.85
N GLU A 150 -50.85 -26.87 -76.48
CA GLU A 150 -51.64 -25.69 -76.08
C GLU A 150 -52.15 -25.84 -74.65
N GLN A 151 -52.06 -24.77 -73.84
CA GLN A 151 -52.52 -24.73 -72.45
C GLN A 151 -53.09 -23.35 -72.10
N GLU A 152 -54.11 -23.31 -71.24
CA GLU A 152 -54.71 -22.05 -70.79
C GLU A 152 -53.96 -21.46 -69.59
N PHE A 153 -53.49 -20.23 -69.72
CA PHE A 153 -52.77 -19.49 -68.69
C PHE A 153 -53.47 -18.17 -68.38
N GLY A 154 -53.41 -17.73 -67.12
CA GLY A 154 -53.59 -16.31 -66.80
C GLY A 154 -52.38 -15.51 -67.30
N LEU A 155 -52.59 -14.53 -68.18
CA LEU A 155 -51.51 -13.77 -68.80
C LEU A 155 -51.44 -12.36 -68.23
N VAL A 156 -50.25 -11.96 -67.77
CA VAL A 156 -49.98 -10.66 -67.16
C VAL A 156 -48.67 -10.10 -67.72
N ASN A 157 -48.63 -8.81 -68.04
CA ASN A 157 -47.40 -8.09 -68.34
C ASN A 157 -47.22 -6.89 -67.39
N LEU A 158 -46.03 -6.72 -66.83
CA LEU A 158 -45.72 -5.66 -65.88
C LEU A 158 -44.40 -4.97 -66.24
N ASP A 159 -44.47 -3.66 -66.39
CA ASP A 159 -43.32 -2.77 -66.54
C ASP A 159 -42.76 -2.33 -65.18
N PRO A 160 -41.63 -1.58 -65.14
CA PRO A 160 -41.02 -1.16 -63.87
C PRO A 160 -41.92 -0.30 -62.97
N GLY A 161 -42.95 0.36 -63.50
CA GLY A 161 -43.92 1.12 -62.71
C GLY A 161 -45.01 0.25 -62.08
N ALA A 162 -45.24 -0.95 -62.62
CA ALA A 162 -46.29 -1.88 -62.22
C ALA A 162 -45.83 -2.98 -61.23
N TRP A 163 -44.57 -2.98 -60.79
CA TRP A 163 -44.02 -3.97 -59.83
C TRP A 163 -44.38 -3.66 -58.36
N THR A 164 -45.56 -3.13 -58.12
CA THR A 164 -46.09 -2.87 -56.77
C THR A 164 -47.08 -3.95 -56.37
N ASN A 165 -47.29 -4.16 -55.06
CA ASN A 165 -48.24 -5.16 -54.59
C ASN A 165 -49.66 -4.93 -55.11
N THR A 166 -50.15 -3.69 -55.06
CA THR A 166 -51.53 -3.38 -55.47
C THR A 166 -51.74 -3.67 -56.96
N PHE A 167 -50.84 -3.18 -57.81
CA PHE A 167 -50.94 -3.37 -59.26
C PHE A 167 -50.75 -4.85 -59.64
N ALA A 168 -49.75 -5.53 -59.07
CA ALA A 168 -49.52 -6.94 -59.31
C ALA A 168 -50.72 -7.81 -58.89
N ALA A 169 -51.31 -7.55 -57.72
CA ALA A 169 -52.49 -8.27 -57.25
C ALA A 169 -53.71 -8.03 -58.14
N HIS A 170 -53.91 -6.79 -58.61
CA HIS A 170 -54.97 -6.46 -59.56
C HIS A 170 -54.87 -7.29 -60.84
N GLU A 171 -53.70 -7.26 -61.49
CA GLU A 171 -53.50 -7.96 -62.77
C GLU A 171 -53.50 -9.48 -62.62
N MET A 172 -52.95 -10.01 -61.52
CA MET A 172 -53.09 -11.43 -61.21
C MET A 172 -54.56 -11.82 -60.98
N GLY A 173 -55.38 -10.93 -60.42
CA GLY A 173 -56.83 -11.14 -60.25
C GLY A 173 -57.56 -11.39 -61.57
N HIS A 174 -57.18 -10.67 -62.63
CA HIS A 174 -57.65 -10.96 -64.00
C HIS A 174 -57.19 -12.33 -64.51
N GLY A 175 -55.96 -12.75 -64.19
CA GLY A 175 -55.49 -14.11 -64.48
C GLY A 175 -56.22 -15.21 -63.72
N TYR A 176 -56.84 -14.88 -62.58
CA TYR A 176 -57.82 -15.72 -61.87
C TYR A 176 -59.26 -15.57 -62.39
N GLY A 177 -59.50 -14.76 -63.44
CA GLY A 177 -60.80 -14.61 -64.09
C GLY A 177 -61.73 -13.58 -63.45
N LEU A 178 -61.22 -12.67 -62.63
CA LEU A 178 -62.01 -11.61 -62.03
C LEU A 178 -62.16 -10.41 -62.98
N PRO A 179 -63.38 -9.85 -63.16
CA PRO A 179 -63.56 -8.55 -63.82
C PRO A 179 -63.26 -7.38 -62.85
N HIS A 180 -63.22 -6.16 -63.36
CA HIS A 180 -63.18 -4.95 -62.52
C HIS A 180 -64.43 -4.83 -61.63
N SER A 181 -64.26 -4.20 -60.47
CA SER A 181 -65.36 -3.66 -59.66
C SER A 181 -65.58 -2.17 -59.93
N PHE A 182 -66.74 -1.66 -59.53
CA PHE A 182 -67.24 -0.35 -59.96
C PHE A 182 -67.87 0.42 -58.80
N SER A 183 -68.16 1.71 -58.98
CA SER A 183 -69.06 2.47 -58.09
C SER A 183 -70.16 3.16 -58.91
N ASP A 184 -71.38 3.20 -58.36
CA ASP A 184 -72.55 3.82 -58.99
C ASP A 184 -72.74 5.30 -58.62
N GLU A 185 -72.00 5.86 -57.64
CA GLU A 185 -72.30 7.19 -57.06
C GLU A 185 -71.05 8.05 -56.78
N PRO A 186 -71.04 9.37 -57.10
CA PRO A 186 -72.14 10.16 -57.69
C PRO A 186 -72.28 9.99 -59.22
N THR A 187 -71.39 9.22 -59.85
CA THR A 187 -71.43 8.84 -61.27
C THR A 187 -70.86 7.45 -61.42
N PHE A 188 -71.40 6.63 -62.32
CA PHE A 188 -70.80 5.34 -62.70
C PHE A 188 -69.32 5.53 -63.07
N ARG A 189 -68.42 4.80 -62.40
CA ARG A 189 -66.98 4.80 -62.68
C ARG A 189 -66.41 3.40 -62.65
N GLU A 190 -65.81 3.00 -63.78
CA GLU A 190 -64.80 1.94 -63.84
C GLU A 190 -63.60 2.38 -62.99
N TYR A 191 -63.13 1.50 -62.11
CA TYR A 191 -62.19 1.83 -61.02
C TYR A 191 -62.75 2.78 -59.93
N GLY A 192 -64.07 2.78 -59.70
CA GLY A 192 -64.75 3.61 -58.70
C GLY A 192 -64.87 3.01 -57.29
N ASP A 193 -64.64 1.71 -57.11
CA ASP A 193 -64.63 1.02 -55.81
C ASP A 193 -63.23 1.02 -55.22
N GLY A 194 -62.84 2.13 -54.58
CA GLY A 194 -61.52 2.24 -53.94
C GLY A 194 -61.27 1.21 -52.83
N TRP A 195 -62.28 0.47 -52.39
CA TRP A 195 -62.18 -0.53 -51.32
C TRP A 195 -61.93 -1.95 -51.83
N ASP A 196 -61.81 -2.15 -53.14
CA ASP A 196 -61.56 -3.46 -53.74
C ASP A 196 -60.32 -3.43 -54.64
N ILE A 197 -59.49 -4.47 -54.54
CA ILE A 197 -58.25 -4.57 -55.34
C ILE A 197 -58.54 -4.50 -56.84
N MET A 198 -59.66 -5.06 -57.31
CA MET A 198 -60.08 -5.06 -58.72
C MET A 198 -60.57 -3.68 -59.21
N SER A 199 -60.44 -2.65 -58.37
CA SER A 199 -60.74 -1.26 -58.69
C SER A 199 -59.74 -0.28 -58.03
N ALA A 200 -58.71 -0.77 -57.32
CA ALA A 200 -57.85 0.03 -56.46
C ALA A 200 -56.82 0.89 -57.22
N GLU A 201 -56.57 0.59 -58.49
CA GLU A 201 -55.65 1.34 -59.34
C GLU A 201 -56.40 2.40 -60.16
N THR A 202 -56.62 3.55 -59.54
CA THR A 202 -56.87 4.82 -60.23
C THR A 202 -55.61 5.67 -60.23
N PHE A 203 -55.26 6.22 -61.40
CA PHE A 203 -54.37 7.40 -61.48
C PHE A 203 -55.07 8.57 -60.76
N GLY A 204 -54.82 8.70 -59.44
CA GLY A 204 -55.30 9.81 -58.61
C GLY A 204 -56.55 9.59 -57.74
N GLY A 205 -56.96 8.34 -57.44
CA GLY A 205 -58.13 8.04 -56.59
C GLY A 205 -57.82 7.53 -55.18
N LYS A 206 -58.78 7.72 -54.27
CA LYS A 206 -58.72 7.52 -52.81
C LYS A 206 -58.88 6.05 -52.36
N SER A 207 -58.01 5.15 -52.80
CA SER A 207 -57.97 3.78 -52.28
C SER A 207 -57.23 3.75 -50.94
N PRO A 208 -57.70 3.03 -49.90
CA PRO A 208 -57.04 2.93 -48.60
C PRO A 208 -55.82 1.99 -48.68
N THR A 209 -54.80 2.40 -49.44
CA THR A 209 -53.53 1.69 -49.61
C THR A 209 -52.48 2.18 -48.63
N TYR A 210 -51.53 1.33 -48.28
CA TYR A 210 -50.36 1.69 -47.48
C TYR A 210 -49.07 1.49 -48.30
N THR A 211 -47.96 2.04 -47.81
CA THR A 211 -46.64 1.87 -48.46
C THR A 211 -45.87 0.73 -47.79
N HIS A 212 -45.73 -0.40 -48.49
CA HIS A 212 -44.85 -1.49 -48.08
C HIS A 212 -43.38 -1.13 -48.38
N PRO A 213 -42.44 -1.35 -47.45
CA PRO A 213 -41.06 -0.91 -47.58
C PRO A 213 -40.32 -1.53 -48.79
N ARG A 214 -40.73 -2.72 -49.24
CA ARG A 214 -40.11 -3.42 -50.38
C ARG A 214 -40.91 -3.36 -51.68
N PHE A 215 -42.24 -3.37 -51.59
CA PHE A 215 -43.13 -3.55 -52.74
C PHE A 215 -44.06 -2.34 -52.98
N ALA A 216 -43.71 -1.21 -52.36
CA ALA A 216 -44.42 0.06 -52.46
C ALA A 216 -45.93 -0.09 -52.18
N LYS A 217 -46.78 0.55 -53.00
CA LYS A 217 -48.23 0.62 -52.80
C LYS A 217 -48.83 -0.79 -52.61
N SER A 218 -49.53 -0.98 -51.49
CA SER A 218 -50.08 -2.27 -51.05
C SER A 218 -51.49 -2.10 -50.50
N GLY A 219 -52.34 -3.12 -50.71
CA GLY A 219 -53.76 -3.08 -50.38
C GLY A 219 -54.61 -2.37 -51.46
N PRO A 220 -55.93 -2.28 -51.32
CA PRO A 220 -56.75 -2.88 -50.27
C PRO A 220 -56.93 -4.41 -50.47
N ALA A 221 -57.59 -5.07 -49.53
CA ALA A 221 -58.04 -6.45 -49.71
C ALA A 221 -59.11 -6.59 -50.82
N LEU A 222 -59.17 -7.79 -51.42
CA LEU A 222 -60.22 -8.21 -52.36
C LEU A 222 -61.59 -8.20 -51.67
N CYS A 223 -62.60 -7.63 -52.31
CA CYS A 223 -63.95 -7.56 -51.73
C CYS A 223 -64.58 -8.94 -51.50
N GLY A 224 -65.54 -9.01 -50.58
CA GLY A 224 -66.24 -10.25 -50.24
C GLY A 224 -67.01 -10.84 -51.43
N VAL A 225 -67.47 -10.01 -52.37
CA VAL A 225 -68.18 -10.51 -53.56
C VAL A 225 -67.27 -11.38 -54.44
N TYR A 226 -66.01 -10.99 -54.63
CA TYR A 226 -65.08 -11.77 -55.46
C TYR A 226 -64.44 -12.94 -54.71
N GLN A 227 -64.20 -12.81 -53.41
CA GLN A 227 -63.86 -13.97 -52.58
C GLN A 227 -64.98 -15.04 -52.63
N ASP A 228 -66.27 -14.66 -52.63
CA ASP A 228 -67.41 -15.59 -52.80
C ASP A 228 -67.47 -16.18 -54.21
N ARG A 229 -67.20 -15.37 -55.24
CA ARG A 229 -67.18 -15.81 -56.65
C ARG A 229 -66.15 -16.92 -56.89
N LEU A 230 -64.95 -16.79 -56.34
CA LEU A 230 -63.87 -17.79 -56.43
C LEU A 230 -64.09 -18.99 -55.50
N GLY A 231 -65.12 -18.95 -54.64
CA GLY A 231 -65.49 -20.05 -53.75
C GLY A 231 -64.71 -20.09 -52.45
N TRP A 232 -64.22 -18.95 -51.96
CA TRP A 232 -63.36 -18.86 -50.78
C TRP A 232 -64.09 -18.54 -49.47
N PHE A 233 -65.43 -18.37 -49.50
CA PHE A 233 -66.24 -18.33 -48.27
C PHE A 233 -66.68 -19.72 -47.82
N ARG A 234 -66.62 -19.95 -46.51
CA ARG A 234 -67.29 -21.10 -45.88
C ARG A 234 -68.79 -20.83 -45.78
N SER A 235 -69.60 -21.88 -45.80
CA SER A 235 -71.06 -21.76 -45.78
C SER A 235 -71.61 -21.05 -44.54
N ASN A 236 -70.88 -21.04 -43.42
CA ASN A 236 -71.26 -20.39 -42.17
C ASN A 236 -70.76 -18.93 -42.03
N GLU A 237 -70.03 -18.42 -43.02
CA GLU A 237 -69.50 -17.04 -43.02
C GLU A 237 -70.34 -16.09 -43.88
N ARG A 238 -71.38 -16.62 -44.53
CA ARG A 238 -72.26 -15.88 -45.43
C ARG A 238 -73.72 -16.00 -44.97
N LEU A 239 -74.44 -14.89 -44.93
CA LEU A 239 -75.86 -14.85 -44.63
C LEU A 239 -76.66 -14.42 -45.87
N ASP A 240 -77.64 -15.21 -46.26
CA ASP A 240 -78.52 -14.94 -47.40
C ASP A 240 -79.92 -14.51 -46.90
N LEU A 241 -80.42 -13.37 -47.37
CA LEU A 241 -81.73 -12.79 -47.02
C LEU A 241 -82.55 -12.54 -48.30
N SER A 242 -83.84 -12.91 -48.32
CA SER A 242 -84.70 -12.82 -49.51
C SER A 242 -86.10 -12.19 -49.27
N SER A 243 -86.49 -11.89 -48.02
CA SER A 243 -87.68 -11.10 -47.69
C SER A 243 -87.56 -10.43 -46.31
N LEU A 244 -87.83 -9.12 -46.21
CA LEU A 244 -87.56 -8.28 -45.03
C LEU A 244 -88.75 -8.18 -44.05
N GLY A 245 -89.47 -9.28 -43.82
CA GLY A 245 -90.78 -9.28 -43.14
C GLY A 245 -90.87 -8.44 -41.84
N ARG A 246 -89.81 -8.46 -41.00
CA ARG A 246 -89.55 -7.51 -39.91
C ARG A 246 -88.05 -7.21 -39.89
N GLY A 247 -87.67 -5.96 -39.61
CA GLY A 247 -86.26 -5.57 -39.49
C GLY A 247 -85.55 -6.31 -38.35
N GLY A 248 -84.25 -6.51 -38.47
CA GLY A 248 -83.43 -7.23 -37.50
C GLY A 248 -82.05 -6.61 -37.31
N THR A 249 -81.48 -6.80 -36.12
CA THR A 249 -80.12 -6.39 -35.78
C THR A 249 -79.18 -7.58 -35.92
N ILE A 250 -78.13 -7.41 -36.71
CA ILE A 250 -77.17 -8.46 -37.09
C ILE A 250 -75.77 -8.00 -36.74
N THR A 251 -74.98 -8.89 -36.14
CA THR A 251 -73.55 -8.70 -35.93
C THR A 251 -72.79 -9.14 -37.20
N LEU A 252 -72.08 -8.21 -37.82
CA LEU A 252 -71.28 -8.41 -39.02
C LEU A 252 -69.81 -8.40 -38.64
N SER A 253 -69.10 -9.50 -38.89
CA SER A 253 -67.67 -9.65 -38.67
C SER A 253 -66.86 -9.00 -39.78
N ALA A 254 -65.69 -8.46 -39.45
CA ALA A 254 -64.77 -7.87 -40.43
C ALA A 254 -64.36 -8.89 -41.51
N LEU A 255 -64.27 -8.41 -42.76
CA LEU A 255 -63.90 -9.24 -43.91
C LEU A 255 -62.45 -9.76 -43.80
N ASP A 256 -61.59 -8.92 -43.24
CA ASP A 256 -60.15 -9.06 -43.09
C ASP A 256 -59.74 -9.68 -41.73
N LYS A 257 -58.74 -10.59 -41.71
CA LYS A 257 -58.29 -11.36 -40.52
C LYS A 257 -59.48 -11.82 -39.63
N PRO A 258 -60.32 -12.73 -40.13
CA PRO A 258 -61.70 -12.84 -39.67
C PRO A 258 -61.86 -13.42 -38.26
N PRO A 259 -62.63 -12.76 -37.36
CA PRO A 259 -63.22 -13.45 -36.22
C PRO A 259 -64.33 -14.41 -36.70
N PRO A 260 -64.71 -15.46 -35.92
CA PRO A 260 -65.83 -16.33 -36.28
C PRO A 260 -67.14 -15.53 -36.46
N GLY A 261 -67.90 -15.79 -37.52
CA GLY A 261 -69.21 -15.16 -37.73
C GLY A 261 -69.54 -14.85 -39.19
N ILE A 262 -70.61 -14.08 -39.39
CA ILE A 262 -71.07 -13.63 -40.71
C ILE A 262 -70.16 -12.51 -41.20
N ARG A 263 -69.53 -12.68 -42.36
CA ARG A 263 -68.59 -11.73 -42.98
C ARG A 263 -69.14 -11.07 -44.24
N LEU A 264 -70.14 -11.71 -44.85
CA LEU A 264 -70.84 -11.20 -46.02
C LEU A 264 -72.34 -11.46 -45.87
N ILE A 265 -73.14 -10.40 -45.91
CA ILE A 265 -74.60 -10.52 -45.99
C ILE A 265 -75.01 -10.25 -47.44
N ARG A 266 -75.79 -11.16 -48.03
CA ARG A 266 -76.40 -11.00 -49.35
C ARG A 266 -77.90 -10.83 -49.21
N ILE A 267 -78.43 -9.71 -49.70
CA ILE A 267 -79.85 -9.37 -49.68
C ILE A 267 -80.35 -9.44 -51.12
N TRP A 268 -81.02 -10.53 -51.47
CA TRP A 268 -81.46 -10.85 -52.83
C TRP A 268 -82.64 -9.96 -53.28
N LEU A 269 -82.52 -9.34 -54.45
CA LEU A 269 -83.48 -8.39 -55.01
C LEU A 269 -84.49 -9.07 -55.95
N GLY A 270 -85.07 -10.19 -55.50
CA GLY A 270 -86.08 -10.94 -56.27
C GLY A 270 -85.57 -11.64 -57.54
N SER A 271 -84.26 -11.64 -57.82
CA SER A 271 -83.60 -12.35 -58.92
C SER A 271 -82.39 -13.16 -58.43
N SER A 272 -81.93 -14.15 -59.19
CA SER A 272 -80.72 -14.94 -58.87
C SER A 272 -79.41 -14.26 -59.29
N THR A 273 -79.48 -13.07 -59.90
CA THR A 273 -78.30 -12.35 -60.42
C THR A 273 -78.13 -10.95 -59.83
N GLN A 274 -79.06 -10.48 -58.98
CA GLN A 274 -78.98 -9.19 -58.30
C GLN A 274 -79.22 -9.28 -56.79
N TYR A 275 -78.31 -8.69 -56.02
CA TYR A 275 -78.39 -8.59 -54.57
C TYR A 275 -77.59 -7.39 -54.04
N TYR A 276 -77.93 -6.90 -52.84
CA TYR A 276 -77.04 -6.06 -52.06
C TYR A 276 -76.09 -6.91 -51.21
N ALA A 277 -74.80 -6.65 -51.31
CA ALA A 277 -73.78 -7.23 -50.45
C ALA A 277 -73.40 -6.23 -49.37
N VAL A 278 -73.40 -6.66 -48.11
CA VAL A 278 -72.96 -5.87 -46.96
C VAL A 278 -71.73 -6.52 -46.35
N GLU A 279 -70.65 -5.76 -46.23
CA GLU A 279 -69.40 -6.21 -45.61
C GLU A 279 -68.85 -5.15 -44.67
N LEU A 280 -68.09 -5.58 -43.66
CA LEU A 280 -67.39 -4.71 -42.74
C LEU A 280 -65.90 -4.69 -43.10
N ARG A 281 -65.32 -3.50 -43.16
CA ARG A 281 -63.88 -3.28 -43.31
C ARG A 281 -63.37 -2.51 -42.11
N MET A 282 -62.28 -2.98 -41.51
CA MET A 282 -61.72 -2.36 -40.29
C MET A 282 -60.23 -2.04 -40.46
N PRO A 283 -59.73 -1.00 -39.77
CA PRO A 283 -58.30 -0.73 -39.71
C PRO A 283 -57.54 -1.96 -39.20
N GLN A 284 -56.35 -2.14 -39.74
CA GLN A 284 -55.43 -3.19 -39.35
C GLN A 284 -54.05 -2.59 -39.06
N ASP A 285 -53.50 -2.92 -37.91
CA ASP A 285 -52.08 -2.63 -37.62
C ASP A 285 -51.15 -3.33 -38.63
N THR A 286 -51.56 -4.53 -39.09
CA THR A 286 -50.86 -5.30 -40.12
C THR A 286 -51.84 -6.07 -41.02
N GLY A 287 -51.72 -5.90 -42.33
CA GLY A 287 -52.41 -6.69 -43.36
C GLY A 287 -52.83 -5.84 -44.56
N TRP A 288 -53.69 -6.39 -45.41
CA TRP A 288 -54.00 -5.80 -46.72
C TRP A 288 -54.95 -4.60 -46.67
N ASP A 289 -55.54 -4.38 -45.51
CA ASP A 289 -56.45 -3.28 -45.20
C ASP A 289 -55.81 -2.24 -44.25
N SER A 290 -54.49 -2.29 -44.07
CA SER A 290 -53.75 -1.36 -43.20
C SER A 290 -53.80 0.11 -43.65
N GLY A 291 -54.20 0.40 -44.89
CA GLY A 291 -54.43 1.78 -45.33
C GLY A 291 -55.82 2.33 -44.99
N ILE A 292 -56.67 1.56 -44.29
CA ILE A 292 -57.99 2.00 -43.85
C ILE A 292 -57.85 2.79 -42.54
N ASP A 293 -58.27 4.06 -42.57
CA ASP A 293 -58.12 4.98 -41.43
C ASP A 293 -59.16 4.73 -40.32
N ARG A 294 -60.34 4.19 -40.66
CA ARG A 294 -61.42 3.93 -39.70
C ARG A 294 -62.34 2.79 -40.16
N PRO A 295 -63.05 2.10 -39.24
CA PRO A 295 -64.00 1.06 -39.62
C PRO A 295 -65.10 1.60 -40.51
N GLY A 296 -65.60 0.79 -41.44
CA GLY A 296 -66.70 1.15 -42.31
C GLY A 296 -67.50 -0.07 -42.74
N VAL A 297 -68.83 0.05 -42.68
CA VAL A 297 -69.73 -0.90 -43.33
C VAL A 297 -69.94 -0.43 -44.78
N LEU A 298 -69.68 -1.33 -45.72
CA LEU A 298 -69.80 -1.07 -47.15
C LEU A 298 -71.03 -1.80 -47.70
N VAL A 299 -71.77 -1.12 -48.57
CA VAL A 299 -72.91 -1.70 -49.29
C VAL A 299 -72.59 -1.72 -50.79
N ARG A 300 -72.69 -2.88 -51.42
CA ARG A 300 -72.46 -3.07 -52.85
C ARG A 300 -73.70 -3.61 -53.53
N HIS A 301 -74.10 -3.02 -54.64
CA HIS A 301 -75.10 -3.60 -55.53
C HIS A 301 -74.40 -4.56 -56.50
N VAL A 302 -74.68 -5.85 -56.40
CA VAL A 302 -74.10 -6.86 -57.29
C VAL A 302 -75.03 -7.10 -58.46
N ARG A 303 -74.53 -6.96 -59.69
CA ARG A 303 -75.26 -7.19 -60.95
C ARG A 303 -74.50 -8.21 -61.79
N ASN A 304 -75.12 -9.37 -62.07
CA ASN A 304 -74.50 -10.45 -62.86
C ASN A 304 -73.10 -10.85 -62.35
N GLY A 305 -72.91 -10.87 -61.02
CA GLY A 305 -71.65 -11.23 -60.37
C GLY A 305 -70.57 -10.13 -60.40
N VAL A 306 -70.92 -8.90 -60.76
CA VAL A 306 -70.05 -7.71 -60.71
C VAL A 306 -70.53 -6.76 -59.60
N PRO A 307 -69.68 -6.38 -58.63
CA PRO A 307 -70.05 -5.49 -57.54
C PRO A 307 -69.94 -4.00 -57.93
N HIS A 308 -70.93 -3.22 -57.48
CA HIS A 308 -70.97 -1.76 -57.57
C HIS A 308 -71.13 -1.11 -56.19
N LEU A 309 -70.11 -0.39 -55.70
CA LEU A 309 -70.14 0.29 -54.40
C LEU A 309 -71.18 1.42 -54.36
N ARG A 310 -71.97 1.46 -53.28
CA ARG A 310 -73.04 2.45 -53.02
C ARG A 310 -72.69 3.36 -51.84
N GLN A 311 -73.10 4.62 -51.92
CA GLN A 311 -73.01 5.58 -50.82
C GLN A 311 -74.23 5.49 -49.89
N SER A 312 -74.03 5.83 -48.62
CA SER A 312 -75.07 6.04 -47.63
C SER A 312 -75.91 7.29 -47.96
N MET A 313 -77.03 7.46 -47.27
CA MET A 313 -77.86 8.66 -47.36
C MET A 313 -77.13 9.92 -46.88
N SER A 314 -76.09 9.77 -46.06
CA SER A 314 -75.16 10.84 -45.65
C SER A 314 -74.06 11.12 -46.69
N ARG A 315 -74.11 10.48 -47.87
CA ARG A 315 -73.12 10.59 -48.96
C ARG A 315 -71.70 10.14 -48.60
N VAL A 316 -71.59 9.16 -47.69
CA VAL A 316 -70.32 8.50 -47.36
C VAL A 316 -70.34 7.05 -47.87
N GLN A 317 -69.17 6.50 -48.23
CA GLN A 317 -69.06 5.11 -48.70
C GLN A 317 -68.83 4.14 -47.51
N ASP A 318 -68.11 4.61 -46.50
CA ASP A 318 -67.77 3.91 -45.27
C ASP A 318 -68.76 4.27 -44.16
N MET A 319 -69.91 3.59 -44.16
CA MET A 319 -70.99 3.89 -43.21
C MET A 319 -70.52 3.73 -41.76
N GLN A 320 -70.68 4.80 -40.97
CA GLN A 320 -70.37 4.87 -39.54
C GLN A 320 -71.62 4.70 -38.68
N PRO A 321 -71.50 4.49 -37.35
CA PRO A 321 -72.65 4.48 -36.46
C PRO A 321 -73.50 5.74 -36.63
N GLY A 322 -74.77 5.53 -36.94
CA GLY A 322 -75.75 6.56 -37.27
C GLY A 322 -75.96 6.80 -38.76
N ASP A 323 -75.05 6.36 -39.63
CA ASP A 323 -75.27 6.34 -41.07
C ASP A 323 -76.20 5.20 -41.47
N TYR A 324 -76.95 5.44 -42.54
CA TYR A 324 -77.82 4.43 -43.14
C TYR A 324 -77.82 4.51 -44.67
N PHE A 325 -77.96 3.36 -45.30
CA PHE A 325 -78.31 3.22 -46.71
C PHE A 325 -79.80 2.91 -46.80
N ALA A 326 -80.49 3.49 -47.78
CA ALA A 326 -81.90 3.21 -47.99
C ALA A 326 -82.19 3.00 -49.48
N ASP A 327 -82.95 1.95 -49.79
CA ASP A 327 -83.54 1.72 -51.10
C ASP A 327 -85.07 1.77 -50.96
N ALA A 328 -85.67 2.83 -51.51
CA ALA A 328 -87.10 3.05 -51.44
C ALA A 328 -87.91 2.05 -52.29
N HIS A 329 -87.33 1.51 -53.37
CA HIS A 329 -88.01 0.57 -54.25
C HIS A 329 -88.13 -0.81 -53.59
N GLU A 330 -87.09 -1.19 -52.85
CA GLU A 330 -87.03 -2.48 -52.14
C GLU A 330 -87.57 -2.41 -50.70
N ASN A 331 -88.03 -1.22 -50.26
CA ASN A 331 -88.39 -0.94 -48.87
C ASN A 331 -87.32 -1.45 -47.89
N LEU A 332 -86.07 -1.06 -48.14
CA LEU A 332 -84.90 -1.54 -47.41
C LEU A 332 -84.15 -0.37 -46.78
N VAL A 333 -83.77 -0.52 -45.52
CA VAL A 333 -82.82 0.33 -44.80
C VAL A 333 -81.75 -0.56 -44.18
N ILE A 334 -80.50 -0.18 -44.35
CA ILE A 334 -79.33 -0.75 -43.70
C ILE A 334 -78.73 0.37 -42.85
N SER A 335 -78.78 0.26 -41.52
CA SER A 335 -78.26 1.26 -40.60
C SER A 335 -77.11 0.70 -39.78
N VAL A 336 -76.07 1.49 -39.53
CA VAL A 336 -75.00 1.10 -38.61
C VAL A 336 -75.33 1.63 -37.22
N LEU A 337 -75.39 0.75 -36.22
CA LEU A 337 -75.74 1.11 -34.84
C LEU A 337 -74.51 1.30 -33.96
N GLY A 338 -73.42 0.60 -34.28
CA GLY A 338 -72.19 0.64 -33.51
C GLY A 338 -71.12 -0.25 -34.09
N PHE A 339 -69.89 0.00 -33.67
CA PHE A 339 -68.75 -0.88 -33.90
C PHE A 339 -68.25 -1.40 -32.57
N ASP A 340 -67.87 -2.67 -32.56
CA ASP A 340 -67.05 -3.26 -31.51
C ASP A 340 -65.65 -3.47 -32.09
N LEU A 341 -64.73 -2.59 -31.68
CA LEU A 341 -63.36 -2.59 -32.21
C LEU A 341 -62.53 -3.75 -31.66
N GLU A 342 -62.84 -4.23 -30.45
CA GLU A 342 -62.13 -5.35 -29.83
C GLU A 342 -62.52 -6.67 -30.50
N GLU A 343 -63.81 -6.89 -30.69
CA GLU A 343 -64.34 -8.10 -31.35
C GLU A 343 -64.25 -8.03 -32.88
N ARG A 344 -63.84 -6.89 -33.43
CA ARG A 344 -63.81 -6.59 -34.88
C ARG A 344 -65.16 -6.86 -35.57
N THR A 345 -66.24 -6.38 -34.96
CA THR A 345 -67.60 -6.53 -35.48
C THR A 345 -68.34 -5.20 -35.59
N ALA A 346 -69.36 -5.18 -36.43
CA ALA A 346 -70.31 -4.08 -36.57
C ALA A 346 -71.71 -4.58 -36.24
N THR A 347 -72.45 -3.80 -35.48
CA THR A 347 -73.87 -4.03 -35.25
C THR A 347 -74.64 -3.26 -36.29
N VAL A 348 -75.24 -3.96 -37.25
CA VAL A 348 -76.06 -3.37 -38.31
C VAL A 348 -77.52 -3.72 -38.12
N HIS A 349 -78.40 -2.78 -38.41
CA HIS A 349 -79.84 -3.02 -38.51
C HIS A 349 -80.25 -3.08 -39.97
N ILE A 350 -80.98 -4.13 -40.36
CA ILE A 350 -81.46 -4.34 -41.72
C ILE A 350 -82.97 -4.56 -41.65
N GLY A 351 -83.76 -3.69 -42.29
CA GLY A 351 -85.22 -3.72 -42.18
C GLY A 351 -85.96 -2.71 -43.05
N PRO A 352 -87.30 -2.61 -42.94
CA PRO A 352 -88.09 -1.64 -43.67
C PRO A 352 -87.90 -0.20 -43.15
N ARG A 353 -88.25 0.80 -43.96
CA ARG A 353 -88.12 2.23 -43.59
C ARG A 353 -89.14 2.62 -42.49
N PRO A 354 -88.73 3.24 -41.36
CA PRO A 354 -89.64 3.54 -40.24
C PRO A 354 -90.56 4.78 -40.48
N PRO A 355 -91.78 4.82 -39.89
CA PRO A 355 -92.70 5.97 -39.94
C PRO A 355 -92.32 7.11 -38.97
N VAL A 356 -92.72 8.36 -39.27
CA VAL A 356 -92.35 9.58 -38.51
C VAL A 356 -93.13 9.69 -37.19
N GLY A 357 -92.46 9.84 -36.03
CA GLY A 357 -93.15 10.00 -34.73
C GLY A 357 -92.32 10.33 -33.47
N LEU A 358 -91.09 9.82 -33.30
CA LEU A 358 -90.21 10.13 -32.15
C LEU A 358 -89.11 11.13 -32.52
N LEU A 359 -88.68 11.97 -31.55
CA LEU A 359 -87.65 12.98 -31.73
C LEU A 359 -86.80 13.15 -30.46
N THR A 360 -85.53 12.74 -30.48
CA THR A 360 -84.61 12.95 -29.34
C THR A 360 -83.77 14.23 -29.52
N GLY A 361 -83.73 15.07 -28.48
CA GLY A 361 -82.86 16.24 -28.37
C GLY A 361 -81.75 16.03 -27.34
N ALA A 362 -80.61 16.69 -27.53
CA ALA A 362 -79.45 16.62 -26.63
C ALA A 362 -79.08 18.01 -26.08
N ARG A 363 -78.70 18.11 -24.81
CA ARG A 363 -78.22 19.34 -24.14
C ARG A 363 -76.91 19.08 -23.41
N LEU A 364 -75.95 19.99 -23.58
CA LEU A 364 -74.61 19.94 -22.97
C LEU A 364 -74.54 20.79 -21.70
N SER A 365 -73.81 20.32 -20.69
CA SER A 365 -73.47 21.08 -19.48
C SER A 365 -72.04 20.73 -19.02
N PRO A 366 -71.10 21.69 -18.96
CA PRO A 366 -71.22 23.09 -19.41
C PRO A 366 -71.33 23.22 -20.93
N LEU A 367 -71.58 24.44 -21.43
CA LEU A 367 -71.49 24.74 -22.86
C LEU A 367 -70.01 24.90 -23.28
N PRO A 368 -69.66 24.60 -24.55
CA PRO A 368 -68.32 24.86 -25.06
C PRO A 368 -67.99 26.36 -25.01
N ASN A 369 -66.70 26.67 -24.94
CA ASN A 369 -66.21 28.02 -25.17
C ASN A 369 -66.39 28.46 -26.64
N ALA A 370 -65.99 29.69 -26.96
CA ALA A 370 -66.15 30.26 -28.30
C ALA A 370 -65.41 29.46 -29.41
N ASP A 371 -64.37 28.72 -29.05
CA ASP A 371 -63.58 27.87 -29.95
C ASP A 371 -64.12 26.43 -30.03
N GLY A 372 -65.25 26.13 -29.38
CA GLY A 372 -65.90 24.82 -29.42
C GLY A 372 -65.31 23.76 -28.48
N TRP A 373 -64.52 24.18 -27.48
CA TRP A 373 -63.82 23.32 -26.54
C TRP A 373 -64.37 23.41 -25.12
N HIS A 374 -64.15 22.35 -24.34
CA HIS A 374 -64.40 22.31 -22.91
C HIS A 374 -63.10 21.94 -22.20
N ASN A 375 -62.83 22.58 -21.07
CA ASN A 375 -61.70 22.27 -20.19
C ASN A 375 -62.07 21.40 -18.98
N SER A 376 -63.24 20.78 -19.03
CA SER A 376 -63.79 19.93 -17.98
C SER A 376 -64.62 18.80 -18.57
N ASP A 377 -65.08 17.89 -17.69
CA ASP A 377 -66.08 16.89 -18.05
C ASP A 377 -67.37 17.54 -18.56
N VAL A 378 -68.05 16.87 -19.49
CA VAL A 378 -69.29 17.34 -20.12
C VAL A 378 -70.40 16.32 -19.91
N GLU A 379 -71.50 16.75 -19.28
CA GLU A 379 -72.72 15.95 -19.20
C GLU A 379 -73.62 16.25 -20.41
N VAL A 380 -74.04 15.19 -21.13
CA VAL A 380 -75.02 15.25 -22.21
C VAL A 380 -76.34 14.66 -21.71
N ARG A 381 -77.39 15.47 -21.71
CA ARG A 381 -78.76 15.05 -21.36
C ARG A 381 -79.58 14.86 -22.63
N LEU A 382 -80.04 13.64 -22.87
CA LEU A 382 -80.92 13.24 -23.97
C LEU A 382 -82.38 13.22 -23.51
N ALA A 383 -83.28 13.76 -24.32
CA ALA A 383 -84.71 13.77 -24.05
C ALA A 383 -85.51 13.51 -25.33
N SER A 384 -86.31 12.45 -25.36
CA SER A 384 -87.23 12.11 -26.45
C SER A 384 -88.59 12.74 -26.23
N THR A 385 -89.26 13.14 -27.32
CA THR A 385 -90.70 13.42 -27.32
C THR A 385 -91.52 12.15 -27.03
N ALA A 386 -92.75 12.31 -26.55
CA ALA A 386 -93.66 11.18 -26.30
C ALA A 386 -94.07 10.46 -27.61
N SER A 387 -94.23 9.14 -27.58
CA SER A 387 -94.71 8.36 -28.74
C SER A 387 -96.15 8.76 -29.09
N PRO A 388 -96.48 8.99 -30.37
CA PRO A 388 -97.87 9.26 -30.80
C PRO A 388 -98.88 8.15 -30.43
N GLY A 389 -98.40 6.92 -30.17
CA GLY A 389 -99.23 5.76 -29.82
C GLY A 389 -99.32 5.44 -28.32
N GLY A 390 -98.71 6.24 -27.44
CA GLY A 390 -98.77 6.06 -25.98
C GLY A 390 -97.79 5.02 -25.39
N GLY A 391 -96.86 4.47 -26.17
CA GLY A 391 -95.80 3.56 -25.70
C GLY A 391 -94.68 4.27 -24.94
N VAL A 392 -93.92 3.54 -24.12
CA VAL A 392 -92.77 4.08 -23.38
C VAL A 392 -91.57 4.15 -24.35
N PRO A 393 -90.97 5.33 -24.57
CA PRO A 393 -89.78 5.42 -25.43
C PRO A 393 -88.59 4.72 -24.77
N ARG A 394 -87.75 4.08 -25.59
CA ARG A 394 -86.46 3.50 -25.24
C ARG A 394 -85.39 4.22 -26.04
N ILE A 395 -84.49 4.95 -25.36
CA ILE A 395 -83.39 5.69 -26.00
C ILE A 395 -82.18 4.78 -26.05
N THR A 396 -81.70 4.49 -27.25
CA THR A 396 -80.41 3.84 -27.48
C THR A 396 -79.38 4.89 -27.83
N PHE A 397 -78.23 4.88 -27.15
CA PHE A 397 -77.10 5.73 -27.49
C PHE A 397 -75.79 4.95 -27.47
N SER A 398 -74.85 5.41 -28.28
CA SER A 398 -73.48 4.91 -28.37
C SER A 398 -72.56 6.11 -28.60
N ALA A 399 -71.28 5.98 -28.29
CA ALA A 399 -70.31 7.02 -28.59
C ALA A 399 -69.06 6.42 -29.23
N THR A 400 -68.45 7.19 -30.11
CA THR A 400 -67.19 6.85 -30.78
C THR A 400 -66.23 8.02 -30.64
N GLY A 401 -64.94 7.77 -30.83
CA GLY A 401 -63.89 8.78 -30.61
C GLY A 401 -63.27 8.65 -29.22
N ALA A 402 -62.96 9.78 -28.58
CA ALA A 402 -62.15 9.81 -27.35
C ALA A 402 -62.77 9.07 -26.17
N ASN A 403 -64.11 9.13 -26.03
CA ASN A 403 -64.85 8.49 -24.96
C ASN A 403 -65.81 7.44 -25.56
N PRO A 404 -65.33 6.26 -26.00
CA PRO A 404 -66.16 5.26 -26.65
C PRO A 404 -67.20 4.70 -25.68
N ILE A 405 -68.43 4.52 -26.16
CA ILE A 405 -69.54 3.96 -25.40
C ILE A 405 -70.23 2.94 -26.28
N SER A 406 -70.22 1.68 -25.85
CA SER A 406 -70.94 0.60 -26.52
C SER A 406 -72.44 0.92 -26.57
N PRO A 407 -73.16 0.48 -27.61
CA PRO A 407 -74.60 0.70 -27.72
C PRO A 407 -75.35 0.33 -26.45
N THR A 408 -75.96 1.33 -25.82
CA THR A 408 -76.63 1.22 -24.52
C THR A 408 -78.07 1.71 -24.68
N THR A 409 -79.03 0.90 -24.27
CA THR A 409 -80.46 1.23 -24.33
C THR A 409 -80.99 1.53 -22.93
N VAL A 410 -81.63 2.68 -22.77
CA VAL A 410 -82.28 3.13 -21.52
C VAL A 410 -83.78 3.23 -21.76
N THR A 411 -84.57 2.56 -20.92
CA THR A 411 -86.03 2.66 -20.94
C THR A 411 -86.49 3.94 -20.24
N GLY A 412 -87.27 4.76 -20.95
CA GLY A 412 -87.80 6.04 -20.47
C GLY A 412 -87.52 7.20 -21.44
N PRO A 413 -88.18 8.36 -21.24
CA PRO A 413 -88.10 9.50 -22.16
C PRO A 413 -86.80 10.32 -22.02
N THR A 414 -85.94 10.00 -21.05
CA THR A 414 -84.68 10.73 -20.82
C THR A 414 -83.52 9.79 -20.54
N ALA A 415 -82.34 10.16 -21.01
CA ALA A 415 -81.07 9.50 -20.70
C ALA A 415 -79.98 10.55 -20.45
N SER A 416 -78.94 10.20 -19.72
CA SER A 416 -77.79 11.06 -19.47
C SER A 416 -76.50 10.29 -19.65
N VAL A 417 -75.50 10.94 -20.24
CA VAL A 417 -74.18 10.38 -20.48
C VAL A 417 -73.13 11.44 -20.22
N THR A 418 -72.06 11.08 -19.50
CA THR A 418 -70.94 11.98 -19.21
C THR A 418 -69.76 11.62 -20.09
N VAL A 419 -69.20 12.62 -20.78
CA VAL A 419 -67.96 12.51 -21.53
C VAL A 419 -66.83 13.05 -20.65
N THR A 420 -65.90 12.18 -20.27
CA THR A 420 -64.79 12.50 -19.37
C THR A 420 -63.44 12.46 -20.08
N GLU A 421 -63.31 11.65 -21.12
CA GLU A 421 -62.06 11.49 -21.84
C GLU A 421 -61.73 12.70 -22.71
N GLN A 422 -60.44 13.04 -22.75
CA GLN A 422 -59.92 14.14 -23.54
C GLN A 422 -59.92 13.77 -25.03
N GLY A 423 -60.40 14.67 -25.87
CA GLY A 423 -60.46 14.51 -27.31
C GLY A 423 -61.85 14.77 -27.87
N SER A 424 -62.05 14.36 -29.12
CA SER A 424 -63.31 14.50 -29.82
C SER A 424 -64.14 13.23 -29.65
N THR A 425 -65.30 13.34 -29.01
CA THR A 425 -66.29 12.27 -28.87
C THR A 425 -67.53 12.58 -29.70
N THR A 426 -67.98 11.62 -30.52
CA THR A 426 -69.24 11.70 -31.27
C THR A 426 -70.25 10.76 -30.64
N LEU A 427 -71.27 11.32 -30.00
CA LEU A 427 -72.39 10.60 -29.43
C LEU A 427 -73.45 10.36 -30.51
N CYS A 428 -73.83 9.12 -30.75
CA CYS A 428 -74.96 8.70 -31.59
C CYS A 428 -76.13 8.28 -30.70
N TYR A 429 -77.36 8.67 -31.04
CA TYR A 429 -78.54 8.35 -30.24
C TYR A 429 -79.83 8.29 -31.07
N ALA A 430 -80.77 7.43 -30.68
CA ALA A 430 -82.09 7.27 -31.28
C ALA A 430 -83.10 6.75 -30.24
N ALA A 431 -84.37 7.08 -30.39
CA ALA A 431 -85.46 6.48 -29.62
C ALA A 431 -86.35 5.54 -30.45
N GLU A 432 -86.81 4.45 -29.84
CA GLU A 432 -87.88 3.58 -30.34
C GLU A 432 -89.00 3.42 -29.31
N ASP A 433 -90.21 3.07 -29.73
CA ASP A 433 -91.28 2.68 -28.82
C ASP A 433 -91.43 1.15 -28.68
N ASP A 434 -92.39 0.72 -27.85
CA ASP A 434 -92.66 -0.69 -27.57
C ASP A 434 -93.22 -1.47 -28.79
N THR A 435 -93.60 -0.77 -29.88
CA THR A 435 -94.04 -1.38 -31.14
C THR A 435 -92.89 -1.61 -32.12
N GLY A 436 -91.69 -1.11 -31.80
CA GLY A 436 -90.52 -1.13 -32.68
C GLY A 436 -90.52 0.01 -33.70
N ALA A 437 -91.42 0.99 -33.58
CA ALA A 437 -91.37 2.20 -34.37
C ALA A 437 -90.36 3.17 -33.72
N GLY A 438 -89.34 3.59 -34.49
CA GLY A 438 -88.25 4.42 -33.98
C GLY A 438 -87.82 5.54 -34.92
N GLU A 439 -87.05 6.47 -34.38
CA GLU A 439 -86.43 7.54 -35.16
C GLU A 439 -85.14 7.09 -35.84
N LEU A 440 -84.71 7.84 -36.86
CA LEU A 440 -83.38 7.68 -37.41
C LEU A 440 -82.34 8.18 -36.39
N PRO A 441 -81.19 7.49 -36.25
CA PRO A 441 -80.14 7.94 -35.35
C PRO A 441 -79.64 9.36 -35.63
N ARG A 442 -79.23 10.06 -34.56
CA ARG A 442 -78.71 11.42 -34.56
C ARG A 442 -77.34 11.46 -33.91
N THR A 443 -76.54 12.48 -34.22
CA THR A 443 -75.20 12.63 -33.66
C THR A 443 -74.95 13.99 -33.01
N LEU A 444 -74.09 14.02 -31.98
CA LEU A 444 -73.59 15.22 -31.30
C LEU A 444 -72.07 15.08 -31.05
N ARG A 445 -71.29 16.10 -31.42
CA ARG A 445 -69.83 16.12 -31.20
C ARG A 445 -69.47 16.94 -29.96
N ILE A 446 -68.61 16.39 -29.11
CA ILE A 446 -68.07 17.03 -27.90
C ILE A 446 -66.54 17.01 -27.96
N ASN A 447 -65.91 18.17 -27.81
CA ASN A 447 -64.44 18.31 -27.76
C ASN A 447 -64.00 18.73 -26.35
N ILE A 448 -63.13 17.94 -25.72
CA ILE A 448 -62.58 18.18 -24.39
C ILE A 448 -61.06 18.26 -24.47
N ASP A 449 -60.46 19.29 -23.87
CA ASP A 449 -59.02 19.41 -23.64
C ASP A 449 -58.78 19.98 -22.24
N LYS A 450 -58.17 19.18 -21.36
CA LYS A 450 -57.91 19.57 -19.96
C LYS A 450 -56.43 19.85 -19.71
N ILE A 451 -55.58 19.66 -20.72
CA ILE A 451 -54.14 19.78 -20.57
C ILE A 451 -53.79 21.26 -20.64
N ARG A 452 -53.03 21.72 -19.64
CA ARG A 452 -52.48 23.08 -19.69
C ARG A 452 -51.33 23.13 -20.69
N PRO A 453 -51.19 24.23 -21.43
CA PRO A 453 -50.01 24.47 -22.23
C PRO A 453 -48.78 24.64 -21.34
N THR A 454 -47.60 24.57 -21.96
CA THR A 454 -46.31 24.68 -21.29
C THR A 454 -45.46 25.78 -21.90
N THR A 455 -44.83 26.60 -21.05
CA THR A 455 -43.86 27.59 -21.50
C THR A 455 -42.45 27.14 -21.16
N THR A 456 -41.67 26.88 -22.21
CA THR A 456 -40.23 26.65 -22.10
C THR A 456 -39.47 27.96 -22.16
N ARG A 457 -38.31 28.01 -21.50
CA ARG A 457 -37.43 29.18 -21.49
C ARG A 457 -36.02 28.77 -21.85
N LYS A 458 -35.32 29.65 -22.58
CA LYS A 458 -33.89 29.55 -22.87
C LYS A 458 -33.23 30.86 -22.48
N VAL A 459 -32.19 30.77 -21.67
CA VAL A 459 -31.38 31.90 -21.23
C VAL A 459 -30.01 31.81 -21.92
N SER A 460 -29.51 32.92 -22.44
CA SER A 460 -28.25 32.97 -23.16
C SER A 460 -27.50 34.29 -22.94
N HIS A 461 -26.18 34.24 -23.06
CA HIS A 461 -25.27 35.38 -22.83
C HIS A 461 -24.47 35.68 -24.10
N PRO A 462 -25.10 36.27 -25.13
CA PRO A 462 -24.43 36.50 -26.42
C PRO A 462 -23.31 37.53 -26.32
N VAL A 463 -23.38 38.47 -25.38
CA VAL A 463 -22.33 39.43 -25.07
C VAL A 463 -22.22 39.63 -23.55
N PRO A 464 -21.02 39.92 -23.01
CA PRO A 464 -20.84 40.16 -21.58
C PRO A 464 -21.77 41.26 -21.06
N GLY A 465 -22.49 40.99 -19.98
CA GLY A 465 -23.42 41.94 -19.35
C GLY A 465 -24.83 41.99 -19.96
N HIS A 466 -25.14 41.18 -20.98
CA HIS A 466 -26.49 41.06 -21.55
C HIS A 466 -27.00 39.62 -21.42
N VAL A 467 -28.19 39.47 -20.83
CA VAL A 467 -28.94 38.23 -20.78
C VAL A 467 -30.04 38.27 -21.80
N THR A 468 -30.06 37.35 -22.76
CA THR A 468 -31.20 37.18 -23.67
C THR A 468 -32.07 36.04 -23.17
N ILE A 469 -33.35 36.35 -22.93
CA ILE A 469 -34.38 35.39 -22.58
C ILE A 469 -35.23 35.13 -23.83
N GLU A 470 -35.38 33.85 -24.15
CA GLU A 470 -36.31 33.35 -25.14
C GLU A 470 -37.36 32.50 -24.43
N LEU A 471 -38.62 32.91 -24.54
CA LEU A 471 -39.77 32.15 -24.05
C LEU A 471 -40.47 31.51 -25.23
N ASN A 472 -40.83 30.24 -25.11
CA ASN A 472 -41.49 29.45 -26.14
C ASN A 472 -42.68 28.71 -25.53
N GLY A 473 -43.88 29.24 -25.76
CA GLY A 473 -45.15 28.63 -25.41
C GLY A 473 -45.49 27.53 -26.42
N ALA A 474 -45.73 26.33 -25.91
CA ALA A 474 -46.12 25.18 -26.68
C ALA A 474 -47.16 24.39 -25.91
N ASP A 475 -48.03 23.70 -26.61
CA ASP A 475 -49.01 22.83 -25.98
C ASP A 475 -48.83 21.38 -26.49
N PRO A 476 -47.78 20.69 -26.00
CA PRO A 476 -47.35 19.40 -26.55
C PRO A 476 -48.30 18.23 -26.25
N GLY A 477 -49.39 18.46 -25.51
CA GLY A 477 -50.48 17.49 -25.30
C GLY A 477 -51.82 17.98 -25.83
N SER A 478 -51.85 19.13 -26.50
CA SER A 478 -53.08 19.83 -26.85
C SER A 478 -53.90 19.09 -27.87
N LEU A 479 -55.20 19.12 -27.63
CA LEU A 479 -56.21 18.86 -28.65
C LEU A 479 -56.74 20.19 -29.20
N SER A 480 -56.66 21.28 -28.43
CA SER A 480 -57.21 22.60 -28.74
C SER A 480 -56.23 23.57 -29.41
N GLY A 481 -54.93 23.41 -29.16
CA GLY A 481 -53.79 24.18 -29.65
C GLY A 481 -53.41 25.39 -28.77
N PHE A 482 -52.17 25.86 -28.92
CA PHE A 482 -51.67 27.09 -28.28
C PHE A 482 -52.49 28.32 -28.71
N ARG A 483 -52.75 29.23 -27.75
CA ARG A 483 -53.46 30.50 -27.99
C ARG A 483 -52.59 31.72 -27.72
N SER A 484 -52.00 31.82 -26.53
CA SER A 484 -51.24 33.02 -26.14
C SER A 484 -50.16 32.76 -25.10
N LEU A 485 -49.12 33.59 -25.12
CA LEU A 485 -48.03 33.65 -24.16
C LEU A 485 -48.04 35.02 -23.47
N THR A 486 -47.98 35.04 -22.15
CA THR A 486 -47.92 36.27 -21.34
C THR A 486 -46.63 36.31 -20.53
N TYR A 487 -45.99 37.48 -20.45
CA TYR A 487 -44.82 37.70 -19.61
C TYR A 487 -44.76 39.13 -19.04
N GLU A 488 -44.08 39.29 -17.90
CA GLU A 488 -43.77 40.55 -17.23
C GLU A 488 -42.44 40.44 -16.47
N ALA A 489 -41.82 41.56 -16.09
CA ALA A 489 -40.62 41.54 -15.25
C ALA A 489 -40.64 42.62 -14.17
N MET A 490 -40.06 42.31 -13.01
CA MET A 490 -39.95 43.17 -11.85
C MET A 490 -38.50 43.22 -11.34
N GLY A 491 -38.14 44.23 -10.54
CA GLY A 491 -36.80 44.39 -9.99
C GLY A 491 -35.95 45.40 -10.76
N ALA A 492 -34.67 45.08 -10.99
CA ALA A 492 -33.69 45.97 -11.58
C ALA A 492 -34.02 46.43 -13.01
N GLN A 493 -34.68 45.57 -13.81
CA GLN A 493 -35.22 45.94 -15.12
C GLN A 493 -36.70 45.55 -15.25
N PRO A 494 -37.64 46.45 -14.91
CA PRO A 494 -39.06 46.15 -15.01
C PRO A 494 -39.52 46.09 -16.48
N LEU A 495 -40.40 45.14 -16.80
CA LEU A 495 -41.08 45.01 -18.10
C LEU A 495 -42.59 44.96 -17.87
N PRO A 496 -43.40 45.69 -18.66
CA PRO A 496 -44.85 45.68 -18.55
C PRO A 496 -45.42 44.31 -18.93
N ARG A 497 -46.58 43.97 -18.35
CA ARG A 497 -47.33 42.77 -18.74
C ARG A 497 -47.70 42.80 -20.22
N THR A 498 -47.23 41.81 -20.95
CA THR A 498 -47.40 41.69 -22.39
C THR A 498 -47.97 40.32 -22.73
N THR A 499 -49.08 40.28 -23.46
CA THR A 499 -49.69 39.04 -23.99
C THR A 499 -49.56 39.04 -25.50
N THR A 500 -49.03 37.96 -26.06
CA THR A 500 -48.81 37.78 -27.50
C THR A 500 -49.42 36.47 -27.99
N THR A 501 -49.88 36.46 -29.25
CA THR A 501 -50.31 35.24 -29.95
C THR A 501 -49.16 34.53 -30.65
N GLN A 502 -47.95 35.12 -30.64
CA GLN A 502 -46.76 34.43 -31.13
C GLN A 502 -46.31 33.38 -30.10
N PRO A 503 -46.00 32.16 -30.53
CA PRO A 503 -45.54 31.10 -29.62
C PRO A 503 -44.16 31.40 -29.04
N GLN A 504 -43.37 32.26 -29.70
CA GLN A 504 -42.02 32.61 -29.28
C GLN A 504 -41.86 34.11 -29.09
N VAL A 505 -41.21 34.51 -28.00
CA VAL A 505 -40.80 35.90 -27.74
C VAL A 505 -39.37 35.93 -27.23
N ARG A 506 -38.61 36.96 -27.62
CA ARG A 506 -37.23 37.20 -27.21
C ARG A 506 -37.06 38.62 -26.69
N PHE A 507 -36.40 38.78 -25.55
CA PHE A 507 -36.04 40.08 -25.00
C PHE A 507 -34.74 39.99 -24.19
N SER A 508 -34.13 41.14 -23.87
CA SER A 508 -32.85 41.19 -23.16
C SER A 508 -32.95 41.92 -21.81
N VAL A 509 -32.25 41.39 -20.81
CA VAL A 509 -32.03 42.00 -19.50
C VAL A 509 -30.57 42.43 -19.39
N THR A 510 -30.37 43.70 -19.05
CA THR A 510 -29.07 44.40 -19.06
C THR A 510 -28.80 45.17 -17.78
N ALA A 511 -29.83 45.45 -16.97
CA ALA A 511 -29.64 46.11 -15.68
C ALA A 511 -28.88 45.20 -14.70
N PRO A 512 -27.90 45.73 -13.94
CA PRO A 512 -27.24 44.99 -12.87
C PRO A 512 -28.22 44.70 -11.71
N GLY A 513 -27.98 43.62 -10.97
CA GLY A 513 -28.82 43.21 -9.84
C GLY A 513 -29.91 42.18 -10.19
N LEU A 514 -30.92 42.06 -9.32
CA LEU A 514 -32.00 41.06 -9.43
C LEU A 514 -33.13 41.54 -10.37
N THR A 515 -33.42 40.78 -11.42
CA THR A 515 -34.63 40.93 -12.24
C THR A 515 -35.42 39.61 -12.24
N THR A 516 -36.67 39.65 -11.80
CA THR A 516 -37.57 38.49 -11.81
C THR A 516 -38.51 38.59 -12.99
N VAL A 517 -38.46 37.60 -13.89
CA VAL A 517 -39.36 37.48 -15.05
C VAL A 517 -40.46 36.48 -14.74
N VAL A 518 -41.71 36.90 -14.84
CA VAL A 518 -42.89 36.05 -14.66
C VAL A 518 -43.51 35.76 -16.02
N TYR A 519 -43.83 34.49 -16.32
CA TYR A 519 -44.40 34.11 -17.62
C TYR A 519 -45.30 32.87 -17.58
N TRP A 520 -46.29 32.80 -18.48
CA TRP A 520 -47.22 31.66 -18.63
C TRP A 520 -47.89 31.64 -20.01
N SER A 521 -48.44 30.49 -20.39
CA SER A 521 -49.21 30.31 -21.63
C SER A 521 -50.67 29.90 -21.38
N THR A 522 -51.52 30.13 -22.38
CA THR A 522 -52.95 29.74 -22.41
C THR A 522 -53.25 29.06 -23.76
N ASP A 523 -54.08 28.02 -23.76
CA ASP A 523 -54.51 27.26 -24.95
C ASP A 523 -55.90 27.74 -25.46
N ARG A 524 -56.47 27.04 -26.46
CA ARG A 524 -57.81 27.36 -26.99
C ARG A 524 -58.97 26.72 -26.24
N ALA A 525 -58.72 25.82 -25.28
CA ALA A 525 -59.70 25.36 -24.31
C ALA A 525 -59.75 26.24 -23.05
N ASP A 526 -59.00 27.36 -23.05
CA ASP A 526 -58.83 28.29 -21.94
C ASP A 526 -58.10 27.68 -20.71
N ASN A 527 -57.37 26.57 -20.89
CA ASN A 527 -56.43 26.10 -19.89
C ASN A 527 -55.25 27.07 -19.82
N THR A 528 -55.00 27.59 -18.62
CA THR A 528 -53.91 28.53 -18.36
C THR A 528 -52.86 27.88 -17.47
N GLU A 529 -51.62 27.93 -17.91
CA GLU A 529 -50.45 27.48 -17.15
C GLU A 529 -50.28 28.26 -15.84
N VAL A 530 -49.76 27.61 -14.80
CA VAL A 530 -49.36 28.31 -13.57
C VAL A 530 -48.18 29.23 -13.89
N PRO A 531 -48.19 30.51 -13.51
CA PRO A 531 -47.08 31.43 -13.77
C PRO A 531 -45.74 30.91 -13.26
N HIS A 532 -44.75 30.85 -14.15
CA HIS A 532 -43.35 30.62 -13.82
C HIS A 532 -42.70 31.90 -13.37
N ALA A 533 -41.68 31.79 -12.52
CA ALA A 533 -40.79 32.89 -12.15
C ALA A 533 -39.33 32.52 -12.44
N LEU A 534 -38.60 33.42 -13.11
CA LEU A 534 -37.17 33.29 -13.41
C LEU A 534 -36.42 34.48 -12.79
N ASP A 535 -35.63 34.19 -11.76
CA ASP A 535 -34.77 35.18 -11.11
C ASP A 535 -33.40 35.25 -11.80
N LEU A 536 -33.11 36.38 -12.43
CA LEU A 536 -31.80 36.72 -12.96
C LEU A 536 -31.05 37.56 -11.94
N ARG A 537 -30.01 37.02 -11.30
CA ARG A 537 -29.21 37.71 -10.27
C ARG A 537 -27.73 37.40 -10.42
N PRO A 538 -26.83 38.25 -9.89
CA PRO A 538 -25.42 37.87 -9.77
C PRO A 538 -25.26 36.80 -8.68
N VAL A 539 -24.32 35.88 -8.87
CA VAL A 539 -24.00 34.82 -7.90
C VAL A 539 -22.48 34.83 -7.70
N PRO A 540 -21.96 35.68 -6.78
CA PRO A 540 -20.55 35.69 -6.45
C PRO A 540 -20.15 34.38 -5.77
N ARG A 541 -19.13 33.72 -6.30
CA ARG A 541 -18.48 32.57 -5.67
C ARG A 541 -17.00 32.86 -5.53
N LEU A 542 -16.48 32.66 -4.33
CA LEU A 542 -15.05 32.75 -4.05
C LEU A 542 -14.50 31.33 -3.91
N THR A 543 -13.30 31.10 -4.46
CA THR A 543 -12.62 29.82 -4.35
C THR A 543 -11.13 30.04 -4.15
N PRO A 544 -10.51 29.43 -3.12
CA PRO A 544 -11.12 28.61 -2.05
C PRO A 544 -12.08 29.38 -1.12
N GLU A 545 -12.86 28.68 -0.27
CA GLU A 545 -13.83 29.29 0.67
C GLU A 545 -13.19 29.75 1.99
N SER A 546 -11.89 29.51 2.16
CA SER A 546 -11.06 30.06 3.24
C SER A 546 -9.61 30.10 2.78
N LEU A 547 -8.81 30.98 3.38
CA LEU A 547 -7.35 30.98 3.20
C LEU A 547 -6.66 30.69 4.52
N THR A 548 -5.61 29.87 4.43
CA THR A 548 -4.77 29.54 5.58
C THR A 548 -3.32 29.88 5.30
N PHE A 549 -2.71 30.66 6.19
CA PHE A 549 -1.35 31.17 6.02
C PHE A 549 -0.45 30.69 7.14
N VAL A 550 0.83 30.52 6.80
CA VAL A 550 1.91 30.30 7.75
C VAL A 550 3.04 31.23 7.35
N ALA A 551 3.51 32.03 8.30
CA ALA A 551 4.63 32.94 8.09
C ALA A 551 5.43 33.11 9.38
N ILE A 552 6.69 33.48 9.21
CA ILE A 552 7.55 33.83 10.35
C ILE A 552 7.21 35.26 10.77
N PRO A 553 7.03 35.55 12.07
CA PRO A 553 6.79 36.92 12.53
C PRO A 553 7.85 37.91 12.01
N GLY A 554 7.41 39.04 11.45
CA GLY A 554 8.26 40.05 10.82
C GLY A 554 8.56 39.81 9.33
N THR A 555 8.03 38.74 8.74
CA THR A 555 8.11 38.46 7.30
C THR A 555 6.72 38.48 6.66
N VAL A 556 6.67 38.56 5.33
CA VAL A 556 5.42 38.49 4.54
C VAL A 556 5.35 37.12 3.88
N SER A 557 4.21 36.43 4.02
CA SER A 557 3.96 35.17 3.31
C SER A 557 3.99 35.36 1.79
N ALA A 558 4.17 34.27 1.05
CA ALA A 558 3.77 34.28 -0.37
C ALA A 558 2.26 34.64 -0.48
N PRO A 559 1.84 35.37 -1.52
CA PRO A 559 0.42 35.66 -1.74
C PRO A 559 -0.34 34.36 -2.02
N GLN A 560 -1.54 34.25 -1.43
CA GLN A 560 -2.53 33.25 -1.83
C GLN A 560 -3.67 33.95 -2.57
N THR A 561 -4.11 33.32 -3.67
CA THR A 561 -5.11 33.90 -4.58
C THR A 561 -6.49 33.30 -4.31
N LEU A 562 -7.47 34.16 -4.05
CA LEU A 562 -8.89 33.84 -4.17
C LEU A 562 -9.38 34.19 -5.56
N THR A 563 -10.13 33.29 -6.19
CA THR A 563 -10.82 33.59 -7.44
C THR A 563 -12.26 33.96 -7.14
N LEU A 564 -12.62 35.23 -7.34
CA LEU A 564 -14.01 35.67 -7.38
C LEU A 564 -14.57 35.41 -8.77
N ARG A 565 -15.62 34.58 -8.86
CA ARG A 565 -16.34 34.29 -10.10
C ARG A 565 -17.80 34.68 -9.95
N ASN A 566 -18.34 35.39 -10.94
CA ASN A 566 -19.79 35.57 -11.01
C ASN A 566 -20.40 34.39 -11.77
N LEU A 567 -21.06 33.49 -11.03
CA LEU A 567 -21.79 32.34 -11.57
C LEU A 567 -23.24 32.68 -11.93
N GLY A 568 -23.67 33.91 -11.69
CA GLY A 568 -25.02 34.36 -11.96
C GLY A 568 -25.21 34.86 -13.38
N GLU A 569 -26.43 35.30 -13.66
CA GLU A 569 -26.88 35.72 -14.98
C GLU A 569 -26.70 37.22 -15.21
N THR A 570 -26.67 38.05 -14.15
CA THR A 570 -26.48 39.50 -14.27
C THR A 570 -25.13 39.96 -13.71
N THR A 571 -24.70 41.17 -14.09
CA THR A 571 -23.45 41.77 -13.62
C THR A 571 -23.47 41.97 -12.10
N LEU A 572 -22.41 41.53 -11.42
CA LEU A 572 -22.16 41.75 -10.00
C LEU A 572 -21.52 43.13 -9.80
N VAL A 573 -22.04 43.97 -8.90
CA VAL A 573 -21.39 45.23 -8.52
C VAL A 573 -20.57 45.02 -7.23
N ILE A 574 -19.31 45.45 -7.26
CA ILE A 574 -18.36 45.30 -6.16
C ILE A 574 -18.15 46.68 -5.53
N ASN A 575 -18.64 46.85 -4.29
CA ASN A 575 -18.59 48.10 -3.55
C ASN A 575 -17.28 48.25 -2.75
N GLY A 576 -16.63 47.13 -2.38
CA GLY A 576 -15.36 47.13 -1.66
C GLY A 576 -14.85 45.72 -1.35
N ILE A 577 -13.53 45.60 -1.20
CA ILE A 577 -12.84 44.40 -0.72
C ILE A 577 -11.86 44.84 0.37
N ASP A 578 -11.98 44.29 1.57
CA ASP A 578 -11.15 44.66 2.72
C ASP A 578 -10.86 43.44 3.63
N THR A 579 -9.96 43.60 4.61
CA THR A 579 -9.63 42.59 5.61
C THR A 579 -9.85 43.12 7.03
N THR A 580 -10.37 42.29 7.93
CA THR A 580 -10.71 42.74 9.30
C THR A 580 -9.52 42.86 10.25
N ASP A 581 -8.34 42.35 9.88
CA ASP A 581 -7.11 42.40 10.69
C ASP A 581 -5.94 42.88 9.83
N SER A 582 -5.17 43.82 10.37
CA SER A 582 -3.95 44.39 9.79
C SER A 582 -2.81 43.39 9.53
N ALA A 583 -2.86 42.20 10.15
CA ALA A 583 -1.93 41.10 9.84
C ALA A 583 -2.14 40.52 8.44
N PHE A 584 -3.30 40.77 7.81
CA PHE A 584 -3.59 40.39 6.43
C PHE A 584 -3.65 41.65 5.55
N ALA A 585 -3.21 41.55 4.31
CA ALA A 585 -3.26 42.66 3.38
C ALA A 585 -3.49 42.20 1.94
N LEU A 586 -4.15 43.06 1.15
CA LEU A 586 -4.26 42.90 -0.30
C LEU A 586 -2.96 43.39 -0.95
N THR A 587 -2.38 42.60 -1.87
CA THR A 587 -1.08 42.93 -2.49
C THR A 587 -1.13 44.09 -3.49
N ARG A 588 -2.32 44.52 -3.94
CA ARG A 588 -2.52 45.66 -4.85
C ARG A 588 -3.33 46.75 -4.15
N GLY A 589 -2.63 47.76 -3.62
CA GLY A 589 -3.25 48.88 -2.93
C GLY A 589 -4.21 49.71 -3.81
N SER A 590 -5.33 50.12 -3.23
CA SER A 590 -6.22 51.24 -3.61
C SER A 590 -7.13 51.15 -4.86
N ARG A 591 -7.17 50.04 -5.62
CA ARG A 591 -8.29 49.72 -6.53
C ARG A 591 -8.81 48.32 -6.23
N PRO A 592 -10.14 48.05 -6.27
CA PRO A 592 -10.62 46.68 -6.14
C PRO A 592 -9.87 45.84 -7.19
N PRO A 593 -9.22 44.73 -6.81
CA PRO A 593 -8.52 43.87 -7.76
C PRO A 593 -9.41 43.43 -8.94
N CYS A 594 -10.73 43.51 -8.76
CA CYS A 594 -11.78 43.13 -9.70
C CYS A 594 -12.48 44.30 -10.42
N GLY A 595 -12.05 45.55 -10.22
CA GLY A 595 -12.83 46.73 -10.61
C GLY A 595 -14.17 46.83 -9.84
N ASN A 596 -15.06 47.72 -10.29
CA ASN A 596 -16.36 47.96 -9.62
C ASN A 596 -17.46 46.99 -10.07
N THR A 597 -17.22 46.17 -11.08
CA THR A 597 -18.23 45.25 -11.65
C THR A 597 -17.60 43.97 -12.18
N LEU A 598 -18.29 42.84 -12.06
CA LEU A 598 -17.89 41.55 -12.62
C LEU A 598 -19.03 40.95 -13.47
N ALA A 599 -18.81 40.86 -14.78
CA ALA A 599 -19.80 40.33 -15.72
C ALA A 599 -20.07 38.82 -15.49
N PRO A 600 -21.24 38.30 -15.91
CA PRO A 600 -21.56 36.87 -15.87
C PRO A 600 -20.45 35.99 -16.44
N GLY A 601 -20.13 34.89 -15.77
CA GLY A 601 -19.08 33.94 -16.15
C GLY A 601 -17.65 34.44 -15.98
N SER A 602 -17.44 35.75 -15.77
CA SER A 602 -16.11 36.34 -15.61
C SER A 602 -15.51 36.05 -14.24
N THR A 603 -14.19 36.07 -14.19
CA THR A 603 -13.40 35.82 -12.98
C THR A 603 -12.47 36.98 -12.67
N CYS A 604 -12.18 37.16 -11.38
CA CYS A 604 -11.18 38.08 -10.86
C CYS A 604 -10.30 37.36 -9.84
N ALA A 605 -9.01 37.66 -9.82
CA ALA A 605 -8.06 37.18 -8.81
C ALA A 605 -7.89 38.24 -7.70
N ILE A 606 -7.98 37.79 -6.44
CA ILE A 606 -7.77 38.59 -5.23
C ILE A 606 -6.60 37.95 -4.47
N ASP A 607 -5.46 38.62 -4.46
CA ASP A 607 -4.23 38.13 -3.82
C ASP A 607 -4.10 38.70 -2.41
N VAL A 608 -4.10 37.80 -1.41
CA VAL A 608 -3.97 38.12 0.02
C VAL A 608 -2.62 37.62 0.52
N VAL A 609 -1.94 38.45 1.32
CA VAL A 609 -0.71 38.08 2.05
C VAL A 609 -0.95 38.15 3.56
N PHE A 610 -0.15 37.39 4.31
CA PHE A 610 -0.14 37.37 5.77
C PHE A 610 1.23 37.80 6.29
N ALA A 611 1.25 38.82 7.15
CA ALA A 611 2.44 39.42 7.73
C ALA A 611 2.30 39.51 9.27
N PRO A 612 2.44 38.40 10.00
CA PRO A 612 2.32 38.38 11.46
C PRO A 612 3.46 39.16 12.11
N THR A 613 3.19 39.82 13.24
CA THR A 613 4.22 40.47 14.07
C THR A 613 4.58 39.65 15.32
N ALA A 614 3.79 38.63 15.66
CA ALA A 614 3.99 37.74 16.79
C ALA A 614 3.67 36.28 16.43
N ASP A 615 4.10 35.34 17.26
CA ASP A 615 3.71 33.93 17.13
C ASP A 615 2.25 33.73 17.58
N GLY A 616 1.57 32.73 17.01
CA GLY A 616 0.19 32.37 17.35
C GLY A 616 -0.78 32.48 16.18
N VAL A 617 -2.04 32.11 16.45
CA VAL A 617 -3.11 32.10 15.45
C VAL A 617 -3.78 33.49 15.39
N HIS A 618 -3.82 34.06 14.20
CA HIS A 618 -4.58 35.25 13.83
C HIS A 618 -5.82 34.81 13.05
N GLN A 619 -7.01 35.15 13.55
CA GLN A 619 -8.28 34.89 12.88
C GLN A 619 -8.85 36.21 12.36
N ALA A 620 -9.18 36.24 11.08
CA ALA A 620 -9.74 37.41 10.41
C ALA A 620 -10.73 36.98 9.32
N ALA A 621 -11.36 37.96 8.66
CA ALA A 621 -12.16 37.72 7.48
C ALA A 621 -11.75 38.67 6.34
N LEU A 622 -11.86 38.19 5.10
CA LEU A 622 -11.93 39.05 3.93
C LEU A 622 -13.40 39.42 3.69
N LEU A 623 -13.68 40.71 3.64
CA LEU A 623 -15.02 41.27 3.45
C LEU A 623 -15.19 41.69 1.99
N LEU A 624 -16.13 41.08 1.28
CA LEU A 624 -16.55 41.48 -0.06
C LEU A 624 -17.93 42.15 0.01
N SER A 625 -17.99 43.46 -0.15
CA SER A 625 -19.24 44.21 -0.17
C SER A 625 -19.81 44.31 -1.59
N THR A 626 -21.10 44.02 -1.77
CA THR A 626 -21.77 43.96 -3.08
C THR A 626 -23.13 44.68 -3.07
N ASP A 627 -23.81 44.74 -4.22
CA ASP A 627 -25.16 45.29 -4.39
C ASP A 627 -26.29 44.30 -4.07
N LEU A 628 -25.96 43.08 -3.60
CA LEU A 628 -26.92 42.05 -3.22
C LEU A 628 -27.62 42.34 -1.88
N PRO A 629 -28.79 41.72 -1.61
CA PRO A 629 -29.51 41.86 -0.33
C PRO A 629 -28.67 41.47 0.89
N ASP A 630 -27.81 40.47 0.73
CA ASP A 630 -26.77 40.07 1.68
C ASP A 630 -25.52 40.92 1.41
N ARG A 631 -25.49 42.11 2.02
CA ARG A 631 -24.62 43.23 1.63
C ARG A 631 -23.11 42.99 1.74
N THR A 632 -22.68 41.92 2.42
CA THR A 632 -21.27 41.56 2.61
C THR A 632 -21.10 40.03 2.64
N ILE A 633 -20.15 39.52 1.85
CA ILE A 633 -19.70 38.12 1.87
C ILE A 633 -18.41 38.07 2.67
N GLU A 634 -18.36 37.20 3.69
CA GLU A 634 -17.19 37.01 4.54
C GLU A 634 -16.47 35.71 4.19
N ILE A 635 -15.15 35.79 4.00
CA ILE A 635 -14.30 34.62 3.81
C ILE A 635 -13.36 34.51 5.00
N PRO A 636 -13.38 33.39 5.73
CA PRO A 636 -12.45 33.17 6.83
C PRO A 636 -11.00 33.19 6.36
N LEU A 637 -10.18 34.00 7.04
CA LEU A 637 -8.73 34.02 6.94
C LEU A 637 -8.17 33.50 8.26
N THR A 638 -7.28 32.51 8.20
CA THR A 638 -6.54 32.05 9.37
C THR A 638 -5.06 32.08 9.05
N GLY A 639 -4.27 32.77 9.86
CA GLY A 639 -2.83 32.86 9.68
C GLY A 639 -2.15 32.48 10.97
N THR A 640 -1.13 31.64 10.92
CA THR A 640 -0.35 31.29 12.10
C THR A 640 1.06 31.85 11.96
N GLY A 641 1.40 32.79 12.84
CA GLY A 641 2.78 33.20 13.07
C GLY A 641 3.53 32.07 13.75
N VAL A 642 4.58 31.53 13.12
CA VAL A 642 5.36 30.42 13.68
C VAL A 642 6.85 30.63 13.42
N ARG A 643 7.67 30.30 14.44
CA ARG A 643 9.11 30.13 14.31
C ARG A 643 9.50 28.65 14.35
N PRO A 644 10.62 28.24 13.73
CA PRO A 644 11.15 26.90 13.93
C PRO A 644 11.57 26.73 15.41
N ARG A 645 11.43 25.50 15.94
CA ARG A 645 11.76 25.17 17.33
C ARG A 645 12.77 24.05 17.36
N LEU A 646 13.93 24.30 17.97
CA LEU A 646 14.97 23.31 18.13
C LEU A 646 14.90 22.70 19.54
N GLU A 647 14.87 21.37 19.57
CA GLU A 647 14.97 20.56 20.78
C GLU A 647 16.19 19.64 20.72
N PHE A 648 16.81 19.41 21.87
CA PHE A 648 17.82 18.37 22.08
C PHE A 648 17.19 17.12 22.68
N SER A 649 17.69 15.95 22.30
CA SER A 649 17.54 14.71 23.08
C SER A 649 18.94 14.13 23.35
N PRO A 650 19.39 14.04 24.61
CA PRO A 650 18.70 14.44 25.86
C PRO A 650 18.41 15.95 25.94
N THR A 651 17.45 16.36 26.78
CA THR A 651 17.00 17.75 26.82
C THR A 651 18.04 18.69 27.44
N ALA A 652 17.91 20.00 27.20
CA ALA A 652 18.79 21.00 27.80
C ALA A 652 18.82 20.96 29.34
N ALA A 653 17.71 20.55 29.97
CA ALA A 653 17.61 20.40 31.42
C ALA A 653 18.36 19.16 31.94
N ASP A 654 18.36 18.07 31.18
CA ASP A 654 19.02 16.81 31.56
C ASP A 654 20.53 16.86 31.32
N GLY A 655 20.96 17.59 30.28
CA GLY A 655 22.35 17.62 29.83
C GLY A 655 22.84 16.26 29.29
N LEU A 656 24.13 16.18 28.98
CA LEU A 656 24.78 14.94 28.54
C LEU A 656 26.02 14.64 29.38
N ALA A 657 25.90 13.63 30.24
CA ALA A 657 26.99 13.15 31.09
C ALA A 657 27.84 12.08 30.39
N PHE A 658 29.16 12.19 30.46
CA PHE A 658 30.08 11.19 29.92
C PHE A 658 30.56 10.25 31.03
N PRO A 659 30.86 8.98 30.70
CA PRO A 659 31.45 8.09 31.69
C PRO A 659 32.78 8.67 32.19
N VAL A 660 33.14 8.28 33.41
CA VAL A 660 34.46 8.53 33.98
C VAL A 660 35.53 8.11 32.97
N THR A 661 36.42 9.04 32.61
CA THR A 661 37.40 8.86 31.53
C THR A 661 38.78 9.23 32.04
N TRP A 662 39.78 8.41 31.72
CA TRP A 662 41.17 8.69 32.09
C TRP A 662 41.69 9.96 31.41
N ILE A 663 42.50 10.74 32.11
CA ILE A 663 43.15 11.94 31.55
C ILE A 663 43.92 11.57 30.28
N GLY A 664 43.72 12.35 29.21
CA GLY A 664 44.35 12.14 27.90
C GLY A 664 43.68 11.08 27.02
N HIS A 665 42.75 10.30 27.57
CA HIS A 665 41.96 9.33 26.82
C HIS A 665 40.66 9.95 26.28
N ARG A 666 40.07 9.29 25.28
CA ARG A 666 38.78 9.65 24.70
C ARG A 666 37.71 8.71 25.23
N SER A 667 36.60 9.25 25.74
CA SER A 667 35.41 8.47 26.06
C SER A 667 34.82 7.84 24.77
N PRO A 668 34.00 6.79 24.87
CA PRO A 668 33.08 6.45 23.80
C PRO A 668 32.23 7.69 23.41
N PRO A 669 31.92 7.89 22.11
CA PRO A 669 31.06 8.98 21.68
C PRO A 669 29.65 8.81 22.27
N ARG A 670 29.05 9.92 22.69
CA ARG A 670 27.63 10.00 23.01
C ARG A 670 26.94 10.91 22.01
N THR A 671 25.81 10.45 21.50
CA THR A 671 25.03 11.12 20.47
C THR A 671 24.02 12.08 21.09
N VAL A 672 23.97 13.30 20.58
CA VAL A 672 22.89 14.27 20.80
C VAL A 672 22.03 14.31 19.55
N ILE A 673 20.73 14.10 19.70
CA ILE A 673 19.78 14.29 18.61
C ILE A 673 19.33 15.75 18.63
N VAL A 674 19.61 16.48 17.55
CA VAL A 674 19.10 17.83 17.30
C VAL A 674 17.87 17.70 16.42
N ARG A 675 16.71 18.11 16.92
CA ARG A 675 15.42 17.93 16.24
C ARG A 675 14.74 19.27 15.99
N ASN A 676 14.19 19.44 14.79
CA ASN A 676 13.17 20.46 14.55
C ASN A 676 11.84 19.97 15.13
N ALA A 677 11.51 20.44 16.32
CA ALA A 677 10.23 20.18 17.01
C ALA A 677 9.15 21.21 16.67
N GLY A 678 9.45 22.16 15.76
CA GLY A 678 8.47 23.11 15.24
C GLY A 678 7.44 22.40 14.35
N PRO A 679 6.19 22.89 14.29
CA PRO A 679 5.10 22.19 13.63
C PRO A 679 5.13 22.30 12.10
N THR A 680 5.68 23.39 11.53
CA THR A 680 5.42 23.72 10.11
C THR A 680 6.57 24.38 9.35
N VAL A 681 7.54 25.03 10.00
CA VAL A 681 8.64 25.73 9.32
C VAL A 681 9.96 24.95 9.47
N PRO A 682 10.74 24.78 8.38
CA PRO A 682 12.07 24.18 8.46
C PRO A 682 13.00 24.97 9.38
N LEU A 683 13.82 24.25 10.13
CA LEU A 683 14.88 24.80 10.98
C LEU A 683 16.18 24.80 10.20
N THR A 684 16.83 25.95 10.08
CA THR A 684 18.16 26.08 9.47
C THR A 684 19.21 26.05 10.55
N LEU A 685 20.06 25.02 10.57
CA LEU A 685 21.23 24.94 11.44
C LEU A 685 22.43 25.59 10.74
N ALA A 686 23.09 26.52 11.43
CA ALA A 686 24.26 27.22 10.93
C ALA A 686 25.58 26.59 11.42
N ASP A 687 25.61 26.05 12.64
CA ASP A 687 26.80 25.36 13.19
C ASP A 687 26.43 24.49 14.41
N ALA A 688 27.26 23.50 14.73
CA ALA A 688 27.21 22.76 16.00
C ALA A 688 28.63 22.47 16.51
N VAL A 689 29.00 23.13 17.62
CA VAL A 689 30.36 23.07 18.17
C VAL A 689 30.34 22.79 19.68
N ALA A 690 31.34 22.04 20.14
CA ALA A 690 31.64 21.82 21.54
C ALA A 690 33.07 22.28 21.85
N GLY A 691 33.28 22.84 23.04
CA GLY A 691 34.56 23.40 23.47
C GLY A 691 35.23 22.64 24.61
N ASP A 692 36.46 23.03 24.90
CA ASP A 692 37.30 22.54 26.01
C ASP A 692 37.59 21.04 25.97
N ASP A 693 37.14 20.31 26.99
CA ASP A 693 37.35 18.87 27.15
C ASP A 693 36.29 18.06 26.38
N PHE A 694 35.37 18.72 25.67
CA PHE A 694 34.35 18.09 24.84
C PHE A 694 34.57 18.44 23.37
N GLN A 695 34.46 17.44 22.49
CA GLN A 695 34.72 17.61 21.07
C GLN A 695 33.62 16.97 20.25
N VAL A 696 33.10 17.69 19.25
CA VAL A 696 32.25 17.10 18.21
C VAL A 696 33.16 16.29 17.28
N VAL A 697 32.90 14.99 17.15
CA VAL A 697 33.76 14.07 16.38
C VAL A 697 33.11 13.61 15.09
N ARG A 698 31.79 13.64 15.04
CA ARG A 698 30.98 13.35 13.87
C ARG A 698 29.69 14.12 14.00
N THR A 699 29.22 14.68 12.90
CA THR A 699 27.92 15.35 12.86
C THR A 699 27.18 14.92 11.59
N GLY A 700 26.01 14.32 11.77
CA GLY A 700 25.02 14.11 10.72
C GLY A 700 24.27 15.41 10.36
N CYS A 701 24.53 16.50 11.08
CA CYS A 701 23.98 17.82 10.80
C CYS A 701 24.80 18.61 9.77
N ALA A 702 25.98 18.13 9.34
CA ALA A 702 26.73 18.72 8.24
C ALA A 702 26.23 18.24 6.87
N PRO A 703 26.51 18.97 5.76
CA PRO A 703 27.17 20.28 5.71
C PRO A 703 26.24 21.41 6.20
N TYR A 704 26.85 22.49 6.72
CA TYR A 704 26.15 23.71 7.12
C TYR A 704 26.15 24.77 5.99
N PRO A 705 25.08 25.58 5.83
CA PRO A 705 23.83 25.53 6.58
C PRO A 705 23.01 24.29 6.24
N ARG A 706 22.39 23.66 7.25
CA ARG A 706 21.58 22.45 7.11
C ARG A 706 20.12 22.73 7.39
N LEU A 707 19.26 22.36 6.45
CA LEU A 707 17.82 22.44 6.62
C LEU A 707 17.27 21.15 7.28
N LEU A 708 16.48 21.29 8.33
CA LEU A 708 15.70 20.22 8.95
C LEU A 708 14.21 20.52 8.78
N ALA A 709 13.50 19.69 8.01
CA ALA A 709 12.04 19.80 7.92
C ALA A 709 11.37 19.53 9.29
N PRO A 710 10.12 19.98 9.53
CA PRO A 710 9.39 19.68 10.76
C PRO A 710 9.45 18.20 11.13
N GLY A 711 9.80 17.90 12.38
CA GLY A 711 9.96 16.55 12.90
C GLY A 711 11.27 15.85 12.55
N GLN A 712 12.04 16.34 11.57
CA GLN A 712 13.35 15.78 11.24
C GLN A 712 14.38 16.07 12.33
N SER A 713 15.35 15.17 12.41
CA SER A 713 16.49 15.29 13.30
C SER A 713 17.79 14.97 12.58
N CYS A 714 18.88 15.41 13.18
CA CYS A 714 20.22 14.99 12.86
C CYS A 714 20.99 14.70 14.15
N GLU A 715 22.07 13.96 14.03
CA GLU A 715 22.85 13.48 15.17
C GLU A 715 24.18 14.23 15.27
N VAL A 716 24.57 14.59 16.49
CA VAL A 716 25.88 15.17 16.81
C VAL A 716 26.56 14.25 17.83
N ASP A 717 27.62 13.57 17.41
CA ASP A 717 28.43 12.73 18.29
C ASP A 717 29.48 13.59 18.97
N VAL A 718 29.39 13.65 20.30
CA VAL A 718 30.33 14.36 21.16
C VAL A 718 31.14 13.32 21.93
N VAL A 719 32.43 13.59 22.15
CA VAL A 719 33.30 12.81 23.04
C VAL A 719 33.84 13.70 24.14
N PHE A 720 34.17 13.08 25.28
CA PHE A 720 34.87 13.71 26.38
C PHE A 720 36.35 13.28 26.39
N ARG A 721 37.24 14.27 26.51
CA ARG A 721 38.71 14.14 26.58
C ARG A 721 39.23 15.01 27.74
N PRO A 722 39.19 14.50 28.98
CA PRO A 722 39.65 15.26 30.14
C PRO A 722 41.16 15.52 30.06
N ARG A 723 41.57 16.77 30.30
CA ARG A 723 42.99 17.16 30.44
C ARG A 723 43.45 17.23 31.90
N MET A 724 42.51 17.26 32.85
CA MET A 724 42.74 17.38 34.29
C MET A 724 41.75 16.49 35.06
N PRO A 725 42.09 16.08 36.30
CA PRO A 725 41.17 15.29 37.12
C PRO A 725 39.98 16.12 37.64
N GLY A 726 38.92 15.43 38.05
CA GLY A 726 37.70 16.00 38.63
C GLY A 726 36.58 16.23 37.62
N LEU A 727 35.46 16.77 38.11
CA LEU A 727 34.29 17.10 37.29
C LEU A 727 34.62 18.20 36.29
N ARG A 728 34.37 17.94 35.02
CA ARG A 728 34.54 18.87 33.90
C ARG A 728 33.17 19.17 33.31
N THR A 729 32.89 20.45 33.10
CA THR A 729 31.66 20.93 32.49
C THR A 729 31.97 21.62 31.17
N GLY A 730 31.04 21.55 30.24
CA GLY A 730 31.13 22.18 28.93
C GLY A 730 29.75 22.39 28.34
N VAL A 731 29.70 22.90 27.11
CA VAL A 731 28.45 23.03 26.38
C VAL A 731 28.62 22.60 24.93
N LEU A 732 27.60 21.96 24.39
CA LEU A 732 27.36 21.90 22.95
C LEU A 732 26.52 23.13 22.58
N VAL A 733 27.00 23.93 21.63
CA VAL A 733 26.29 25.10 21.11
C VAL A 733 25.82 24.78 19.70
N VAL A 734 24.53 24.95 19.45
CA VAL A 734 23.95 24.85 18.11
C VAL A 734 23.38 26.20 17.71
N GLU A 735 23.83 26.73 16.58
CA GLU A 735 23.35 27.98 15.99
C GLU A 735 22.27 27.69 14.96
N SER A 736 21.16 28.41 15.01
CA SER A 736 20.03 28.21 14.11
C SER A 736 19.16 29.45 13.94
N ASP A 737 18.15 29.38 13.07
CA ASP A 737 17.09 30.38 12.90
C ASP A 737 15.89 30.18 13.86
N ALA A 738 15.98 29.25 14.83
CA ALA A 738 15.01 29.12 15.90
C ALA A 738 15.02 30.33 16.85
N GLU A 739 13.95 30.47 17.63
CA GLU A 739 13.87 31.48 18.69
C GLU A 739 15.09 31.39 19.63
N GLY A 740 15.74 32.54 19.87
CA GLY A 740 16.98 32.64 20.65
C GLY A 740 18.27 32.45 19.85
N GLY A 741 18.22 31.93 18.62
CA GLY A 741 19.32 31.88 17.63
C GLY A 741 20.53 30.98 17.97
N ARG A 742 20.87 30.85 19.26
CA ARG A 742 21.97 30.03 19.78
C ARG A 742 21.48 29.26 21.00
N GLN A 743 21.32 27.95 20.88
CA GLN A 743 20.89 27.09 21.99
C GLN A 743 22.03 26.22 22.48
N ARG A 744 22.00 25.90 23.78
CA ARG A 744 23.09 25.25 24.51
C ARG A 744 22.59 23.99 25.19
N LEU A 745 23.35 22.91 25.10
CA LEU A 745 23.17 21.69 25.88
C LEU A 745 24.36 21.53 26.83
N ALA A 746 24.09 21.38 28.12
CA ALA A 746 25.13 21.18 29.13
C ALA A 746 25.81 19.81 28.96
N LEU A 747 27.13 19.77 29.03
CA LEU A 747 27.95 18.56 28.97
C LEU A 747 28.70 18.40 30.29
N THR A 748 28.74 17.18 30.83
CA THR A 748 29.49 16.88 32.05
C THR A 748 30.30 15.61 31.87
N GLY A 749 31.46 15.51 32.51
CA GLY A 749 32.28 14.31 32.49
C GLY A 749 33.31 14.38 33.60
N GLU A 750 33.69 13.24 34.16
CA GLU A 750 34.70 13.20 35.23
C GLU A 750 36.02 12.67 34.69
N GLY A 751 37.05 13.51 34.76
CA GLY A 751 38.41 13.11 34.46
C GLY A 751 39.03 12.42 35.66
N VAL A 752 39.61 11.24 35.46
CA VAL A 752 40.36 10.53 36.52
C VAL A 752 41.78 10.27 36.06
N ALA A 753 42.73 10.30 36.98
CA ALA A 753 44.11 9.93 36.71
C ALA A 753 44.28 8.40 36.78
N GLU A 754 45.15 7.79 35.97
CA GLU A 754 45.34 6.32 35.99
C GLU A 754 46.41 5.89 37.01
N PRO A 755 46.18 4.84 37.82
CA PRO A 755 47.23 4.23 38.65
C PRO A 755 48.08 3.27 37.81
N GLU A 756 49.40 3.28 37.98
CA GLU A 756 50.33 2.41 37.25
C GLU A 756 51.27 1.74 38.26
N LEU A 757 51.39 0.41 38.20
CA LEU A 757 52.27 -0.36 39.09
C LEU A 757 53.53 -0.81 38.35
N THR A 758 54.69 -0.41 38.85
CA THR A 758 56.00 -0.92 38.42
C THR A 758 56.61 -1.80 39.52
N ALA A 759 57.15 -2.96 39.16
CA ALA A 759 57.81 -3.89 40.07
C ALA A 759 59.30 -4.08 39.72
N VAL A 760 60.19 -3.86 40.69
CA VAL A 760 61.65 -3.97 40.50
C VAL A 760 62.26 -4.85 41.61
N PRO A 761 62.96 -5.95 41.26
CA PRO A 761 63.12 -6.50 39.91
C PRO A 761 61.80 -7.11 39.39
N GLY A 762 61.61 -7.14 38.07
CA GLY A 762 60.42 -7.72 37.44
C GLY A 762 60.39 -9.25 37.38
N SER A 763 61.45 -9.92 37.85
CA SER A 763 61.57 -11.37 38.05
C SER A 763 62.78 -11.66 38.94
N PHE A 764 62.84 -12.83 39.59
CA PHE A 764 64.02 -13.24 40.37
C PHE A 764 64.07 -14.76 40.62
N SER A 765 65.25 -15.26 41.02
CA SER A 765 65.52 -16.67 41.29
C SER A 765 66.23 -16.89 42.63
N PHE A 766 65.82 -17.89 43.41
CA PHE A 766 66.35 -18.19 44.75
C PHE A 766 67.57 -19.13 44.76
N GLY A 767 68.04 -19.59 43.59
CA GLY A 767 69.12 -20.60 43.53
C GLY A 767 68.71 -21.96 44.12
N PRO A 768 69.67 -22.88 44.36
CA PRO A 768 69.41 -24.18 44.96
C PRO A 768 69.15 -24.09 46.48
N GLN A 769 68.01 -24.61 46.92
CA GLN A 769 67.60 -24.68 48.33
C GLN A 769 67.26 -26.13 48.70
N PRO A 770 67.77 -26.69 49.80
CA PRO A 770 67.41 -28.04 50.23
C PRO A 770 65.90 -28.21 50.41
N VAL A 771 65.37 -29.33 49.91
CA VAL A 771 63.94 -29.67 50.04
C VAL A 771 63.49 -29.61 51.51
N GLY A 772 62.35 -28.95 51.75
CA GLY A 772 61.77 -28.78 53.08
C GLY A 772 62.40 -27.66 53.92
N THR A 773 63.42 -26.95 53.42
CA THR A 773 64.07 -25.82 54.11
C THR A 773 63.77 -24.50 53.41
N SER A 774 63.68 -23.40 54.17
CA SER A 774 63.46 -22.06 53.61
C SER A 774 64.78 -21.34 53.36
N GLY A 775 64.93 -20.74 52.18
CA GLY A 775 66.03 -19.84 51.86
C GLY A 775 65.85 -18.44 52.46
N SER A 776 66.84 -17.57 52.27
CA SER A 776 66.70 -16.15 52.63
C SER A 776 65.66 -15.47 51.70
N PRO A 777 64.66 -14.76 52.23
CA PRO A 777 63.67 -14.05 51.40
C PRO A 777 64.33 -13.03 50.47
N GLN A 778 63.77 -12.86 49.28
CA GLN A 778 64.13 -11.83 48.30
C GLN A 778 63.12 -10.69 48.35
N TRP A 779 63.55 -9.49 47.96
CA TRP A 779 62.73 -8.28 48.01
C TRP A 779 62.29 -7.83 46.62
N ILE A 780 61.02 -7.44 46.49
CA ILE A 780 60.47 -6.72 45.34
C ILE A 780 60.04 -5.33 45.81
N GLU A 781 60.45 -4.30 45.10
CA GLU A 781 59.94 -2.94 45.26
C GLU A 781 58.79 -2.69 44.29
N LEU A 782 57.66 -2.23 44.82
CA LEU A 782 56.44 -1.89 44.10
C LEU A 782 56.27 -0.38 44.15
N THR A 783 56.25 0.28 43.00
CA THR A 783 56.13 1.74 42.87
C THR A 783 54.86 2.09 42.11
N ASN A 784 54.11 3.09 42.59
CA ASN A 784 53.05 3.71 41.82
C ASN A 784 53.65 4.77 40.88
N SER A 785 53.86 4.43 39.61
CA SER A 785 54.32 5.37 38.58
C SER A 785 53.18 6.17 37.93
N GLY A 786 51.94 5.86 38.31
CA GLY A 786 50.74 6.51 37.80
C GLY A 786 50.43 7.83 38.50
N ARG A 787 49.33 8.46 38.07
CA ARG A 787 48.87 9.76 38.58
C ARG A 787 47.67 9.67 39.52
N ALA A 788 47.15 8.47 39.77
CA ALA A 788 46.15 8.19 40.80
C ALA A 788 46.63 7.18 41.82
N ASP A 789 45.92 7.11 42.94
CA ASP A 789 46.23 6.22 44.05
C ASP A 789 46.11 4.75 43.62
N LEU A 790 47.20 4.02 43.82
CA LEU A 790 47.28 2.59 43.56
C LEU A 790 46.92 1.83 44.84
N LEU A 791 45.85 1.06 44.80
CA LEU A 791 45.41 0.20 45.90
C LEU A 791 45.88 -1.23 45.68
N LEU A 792 46.83 -1.68 46.50
CA LEU A 792 47.22 -3.09 46.64
C LEU A 792 46.29 -3.74 47.67
N SER A 793 45.52 -4.73 47.24
CA SER A 793 44.46 -5.35 48.06
C SER A 793 44.72 -6.82 48.40
N GLY A 794 45.70 -7.44 47.75
CA GLY A 794 46.15 -8.80 48.02
C GLY A 794 47.21 -9.26 47.02
N ALA A 795 47.68 -10.49 47.23
CA ALA A 795 48.53 -11.18 46.28
C ALA A 795 48.32 -12.69 46.39
N SER A 796 48.72 -13.43 45.36
CA SER A 796 48.71 -14.89 45.33
C SER A 796 49.80 -15.41 44.41
N PHE A 797 50.21 -16.66 44.62
CA PHE A 797 51.04 -17.38 43.65
C PHE A 797 50.17 -18.27 42.77
N THR A 798 50.50 -18.33 41.47
CA THR A 798 49.92 -19.26 40.51
C THR A 798 51.01 -20.10 39.84
N GLY A 799 50.60 -21.23 39.26
CA GLY A 799 51.51 -22.19 38.63
C GLY A 799 51.71 -23.47 39.45
N ALA A 800 52.32 -24.47 38.81
CA ALA A 800 52.43 -25.84 39.34
C ALA A 800 53.19 -25.94 40.68
N HIS A 801 54.04 -24.96 40.99
CA HIS A 801 54.89 -24.94 42.19
C HIS A 801 54.56 -23.77 43.14
N ALA A 802 53.35 -23.20 43.06
CA ALA A 802 52.95 -22.06 43.87
C ALA A 802 53.09 -22.30 45.39
N GLY A 803 52.90 -23.54 45.85
CA GLY A 803 53.04 -23.93 47.26
C GLY A 803 54.48 -23.85 47.80
N ASP A 804 55.48 -23.76 46.92
CA ASP A 804 56.89 -23.64 47.30
C ASP A 804 57.30 -22.18 47.60
N PHE A 805 56.41 -21.21 47.35
CA PHE A 805 56.68 -19.79 47.51
C PHE A 805 55.74 -19.15 48.55
N THR A 806 56.28 -18.20 49.31
CA THR A 806 55.53 -17.40 50.27
C THR A 806 55.77 -15.92 50.03
N PHE A 807 54.85 -15.06 50.48
CA PHE A 807 55.07 -13.61 50.43
C PHE A 807 54.62 -12.97 51.75
N ALA A 808 55.26 -11.85 52.09
CA ALA A 808 54.94 -11.04 53.25
C ALA A 808 55.12 -9.55 52.93
N ASP A 809 54.45 -8.68 53.68
CA ASP A 809 54.65 -7.23 53.56
C ASP A 809 56.04 -6.78 54.03
N LYS A 810 56.32 -5.48 53.93
CA LYS A 810 57.58 -4.86 54.37
C LYS A 810 57.93 -5.10 55.85
N ASP A 811 56.94 -5.43 56.68
CA ASP A 811 57.06 -5.65 58.12
C ASP A 811 57.04 -7.15 58.47
N GLY A 812 57.03 -8.05 57.45
CA GLY A 812 57.05 -9.50 57.62
C GLY A 812 55.70 -10.13 57.96
N ARG A 813 54.58 -9.41 57.77
CA ARG A 813 53.23 -9.91 58.08
C ARG A 813 52.63 -10.63 56.88
N PRO A 814 51.79 -11.67 57.08
CA PRO A 814 51.09 -12.35 55.99
C PRO A 814 50.15 -11.40 55.23
N GLY A 815 50.23 -11.41 53.90
CA GLY A 815 49.39 -10.57 53.03
C GLY A 815 50.11 -9.34 52.49
N ILE A 816 49.52 -8.71 51.46
CA ILE A 816 50.00 -7.46 50.88
C ILE A 816 48.81 -6.51 50.79
N ARG A 817 48.81 -5.45 51.59
CA ARG A 817 47.80 -4.38 51.53
C ARG A 817 48.51 -3.04 51.68
N ALA A 818 48.33 -2.15 50.72
CA ALA A 818 48.89 -0.81 50.75
C ALA A 818 48.11 0.13 49.83
N GLU A 819 48.02 1.40 50.20
CA GLU A 819 47.60 2.48 49.31
C GLU A 819 48.85 3.30 48.99
N LEU A 820 49.23 3.36 47.72
CA LEU A 820 50.38 4.11 47.25
C LEU A 820 49.87 5.33 46.49
N LYS A 821 50.14 6.53 47.01
CA LYS A 821 49.96 7.77 46.24
C LYS A 821 50.92 7.79 45.04
N PRO A 822 50.72 8.65 44.02
CA PRO A 822 51.67 8.82 42.93
C PRO A 822 53.11 8.99 43.43
N GLU A 823 54.04 8.30 42.77
CA GLU A 823 55.49 8.23 43.08
C GLU A 823 55.86 7.51 44.40
N GLN A 824 54.89 7.05 45.18
CA GLN A 824 55.18 6.26 46.39
C GLN A 824 55.53 4.80 46.07
N SER A 825 56.39 4.23 46.91
CA SER A 825 56.85 2.84 46.79
C SER A 825 56.68 2.06 48.10
N THR A 826 56.50 0.75 48.00
CA THR A 826 56.53 -0.20 49.12
C THR A 826 57.35 -1.44 48.74
N ARG A 827 57.74 -2.24 49.74
CA ARG A 827 58.51 -3.47 49.53
C ARG A 827 57.74 -4.71 49.95
N VAL A 828 57.96 -5.80 49.23
CA VAL A 828 57.36 -7.11 49.45
C VAL A 828 58.47 -8.14 49.59
N GLN A 829 58.39 -8.96 50.64
CA GLN A 829 59.24 -10.13 50.80
C GLN A 829 58.64 -11.30 50.05
N VAL A 830 59.48 -12.05 49.35
CA VAL A 830 59.13 -13.35 48.79
C VAL A 830 60.08 -14.40 49.34
N GLY A 831 59.55 -15.51 49.85
CA GLY A 831 60.30 -16.65 50.34
C GLY A 831 60.17 -17.86 49.42
N PHE A 832 61.15 -18.76 49.48
CA PHE A 832 61.16 -20.02 48.75
C PHE A 832 61.52 -21.18 49.68
N ARG A 833 60.67 -22.20 49.70
CA ARG A 833 60.81 -23.46 50.44
C ARG A 833 60.35 -24.60 49.53
N PRO A 834 61.26 -25.24 48.77
CA PRO A 834 60.87 -26.28 47.83
C PRO A 834 60.34 -27.52 48.54
N GLY A 835 59.16 -28.01 48.15
CA GLY A 835 58.59 -29.26 48.64
C GLY A 835 59.23 -30.51 48.05
N ASP A 836 59.92 -30.38 46.90
CA ASP A 836 60.47 -31.50 46.13
C ASP A 836 61.70 -31.05 45.31
N LEU A 837 62.47 -32.01 44.77
CA LEU A 837 63.71 -31.76 44.00
C LEU A 837 63.46 -31.15 42.61
N GLY A 838 64.44 -30.44 42.05
CA GLY A 838 64.41 -29.89 40.70
C GLY A 838 63.89 -28.46 40.61
N GLN A 839 63.78 -27.94 39.39
CA GLN A 839 63.39 -26.55 39.14
C GLN A 839 61.94 -26.29 39.59
N ARG A 840 61.74 -25.19 40.33
CA ARG A 840 60.45 -24.73 40.85
C ARG A 840 60.19 -23.33 40.33
N SER A 841 58.99 -23.10 39.82
CA SER A 841 58.58 -21.80 39.27
C SER A 841 57.12 -21.51 39.54
N ALA A 842 56.82 -20.26 39.84
CA ALA A 842 55.48 -19.74 40.03
C ALA A 842 55.43 -18.29 39.53
N GLU A 843 54.23 -17.72 39.43
CA GLU A 843 54.03 -16.30 39.18
C GLU A 843 53.34 -15.64 40.38
N LEU A 844 53.92 -14.56 40.90
CA LEU A 844 53.28 -13.72 41.91
C LEU A 844 52.29 -12.78 41.20
N LEU A 845 51.00 -12.98 41.46
CA LEU A 845 49.93 -12.09 41.01
C LEU A 845 49.58 -11.10 42.13
N LEU A 846 49.56 -9.81 41.79
CA LEU A 846 49.16 -8.73 42.68
C LEU A 846 47.73 -8.30 42.34
N VAL A 847 46.88 -8.17 43.36
CA VAL A 847 45.50 -7.68 43.20
C VAL A 847 45.49 -6.17 43.42
N THR A 848 45.29 -5.42 42.32
CA THR A 848 45.31 -3.95 42.32
C THR A 848 44.04 -3.35 41.72
N ASN A 849 43.86 -2.03 41.87
CA ASN A 849 42.87 -1.24 41.13
C ASN A 849 43.34 -0.80 39.72
N VAL A 850 44.45 -1.34 39.21
CA VAL A 850 44.90 -1.10 37.83
C VAL A 850 44.02 -1.89 36.88
N THR A 851 43.47 -1.24 35.85
CA THR A 851 42.61 -1.87 34.85
C THR A 851 43.42 -2.60 33.78
N GLY A 852 43.32 -3.93 33.71
CA GLY A 852 44.00 -4.76 32.71
C GLY A 852 44.19 -6.20 33.20
N PRO A 853 44.69 -7.13 32.37
CA PRO A 853 45.06 -8.45 32.84
C PRO A 853 46.19 -8.32 33.89
N ALA A 854 46.03 -8.96 35.04
CA ALA A 854 47.05 -8.96 36.08
C ALA A 854 48.34 -9.57 35.53
N ARG A 855 49.42 -8.78 35.49
CA ARG A 855 50.74 -9.22 35.01
C ARG A 855 51.46 -9.92 36.17
N GLY A 856 51.75 -11.20 36.02
CA GLY A 856 52.48 -11.99 37.01
C GLY A 856 53.96 -11.63 37.06
N ILE A 857 54.54 -11.58 38.27
CA ILE A 857 55.98 -11.46 38.48
C ILE A 857 56.54 -12.89 38.59
N PRO A 858 57.28 -13.39 37.61
CA PRO A 858 57.78 -14.76 37.63
C PRO A 858 58.88 -14.92 38.69
N VAL A 859 58.74 -15.97 39.49
CA VAL A 859 59.68 -16.39 40.52
C VAL A 859 60.15 -17.81 40.26
N SER A 860 61.41 -18.09 40.54
CA SER A 860 61.97 -19.43 40.36
C SER A 860 62.96 -19.82 41.46
N GLY A 861 63.22 -21.10 41.60
CA GLY A 861 64.25 -21.66 42.48
C GLY A 861 64.51 -23.11 42.11
N VAL A 862 65.47 -23.75 42.79
CA VAL A 862 65.75 -25.18 42.59
C VAL A 862 65.65 -25.89 43.92
N GLY A 863 64.78 -26.91 44.02
CA GLY A 863 64.81 -27.86 45.11
C GLY A 863 66.03 -28.76 44.99
N ALA A 864 66.97 -28.63 45.93
CA ALA A 864 68.19 -29.42 45.97
C ALA A 864 68.11 -30.50 47.07
N ALA A 865 68.93 -31.54 46.99
CA ALA A 865 69.08 -32.47 48.10
C ALA A 865 69.82 -31.78 49.26
N ALA A 866 69.46 -32.06 50.50
CA ALA A 866 70.23 -31.63 51.66
C ALA A 866 71.63 -32.29 51.65
N PRO A 867 72.68 -31.63 52.17
CA PRO A 867 74.00 -32.26 52.30
C PRO A 867 73.89 -33.54 53.13
N ALA A 868 74.42 -34.63 52.58
CA ALA A 868 74.39 -35.97 53.17
C ALA A 868 75.08 -36.05 54.55
N VAL A 869 76.08 -35.21 54.82
CA VAL A 869 76.83 -35.18 56.09
C VAL A 869 77.07 -33.73 56.52
N LEU A 870 76.87 -33.43 57.80
CA LEU A 870 77.13 -32.12 58.42
C LEU A 870 78.19 -32.23 59.53
N ILE A 871 79.08 -31.24 59.63
CA ILE A 871 80.12 -31.16 60.68
C ILE A 871 79.86 -29.94 61.56
N ASP A 872 79.89 -30.12 62.89
CA ASP A 872 79.67 -29.04 63.86
C ASP A 872 80.48 -29.28 65.18
N PRO A 873 81.34 -28.35 65.62
CA PRO A 873 81.73 -27.12 64.93
C PRO A 873 82.66 -27.39 63.74
N THR A 874 82.73 -26.45 62.79
CA THR A 874 83.57 -26.55 61.58
C THR A 874 85.04 -26.18 61.82
N SER A 875 85.38 -25.66 63.01
CA SER A 875 86.76 -25.43 63.49
C SER A 875 86.78 -25.38 65.02
N VAL A 876 87.94 -25.64 65.64
CA VAL A 876 88.11 -25.62 67.10
C VAL A 876 89.36 -24.84 67.50
N ASP A 877 89.21 -23.88 68.41
CA ASP A 877 90.32 -23.18 69.06
C ASP A 877 90.32 -23.48 70.57
N PHE A 878 91.40 -24.05 71.08
CA PHE A 878 91.59 -24.43 72.47
C PHE A 878 92.20 -23.31 73.32
N GLY A 879 92.61 -22.19 72.73
CA GLY A 879 93.23 -21.08 73.44
C GLY A 879 94.56 -21.46 74.10
N SER A 880 94.92 -20.78 75.21
CA SER A 880 96.19 -21.02 75.91
C SER A 880 96.06 -22.13 76.95
N GLN A 881 96.91 -23.15 76.87
CA GLN A 881 96.93 -24.32 77.74
C GLN A 881 98.34 -24.56 78.28
N ALA A 882 98.49 -24.86 79.58
CA ALA A 882 99.81 -25.08 80.17
C ALA A 882 100.50 -26.32 79.58
N VAL A 883 101.80 -26.22 79.29
CA VAL A 883 102.56 -27.33 78.69
C VAL A 883 102.48 -28.58 79.55
N GLY A 884 102.20 -29.72 78.93
CA GLY A 884 102.03 -31.02 79.58
C GLY A 884 100.70 -31.20 80.34
N THR A 885 99.77 -30.24 80.25
CA THR A 885 98.44 -30.32 80.86
C THR A 885 97.37 -30.37 79.79
N ALA A 886 96.48 -31.35 79.83
CA ALA A 886 95.38 -31.47 78.88
C ALA A 886 94.31 -30.39 79.08
N SER A 887 93.75 -29.89 77.97
CA SER A 887 92.56 -29.05 77.97
C SER A 887 91.30 -29.84 78.35
N ALA A 888 90.17 -29.14 78.51
CA ALA A 888 88.88 -29.82 78.40
C ALA A 888 88.68 -30.31 76.95
N ALA A 889 88.02 -31.46 76.79
CA ALA A 889 87.75 -32.01 75.46
C ALA A 889 86.63 -31.21 74.76
N VAL A 890 86.85 -30.84 73.49
CA VAL A 890 85.83 -30.23 72.62
C VAL A 890 85.27 -31.29 71.69
N THR A 891 83.94 -31.39 71.59
CA THR A 891 83.29 -32.40 70.75
C THR A 891 82.97 -31.85 69.37
N VAL A 892 83.52 -32.49 68.33
CA VAL A 892 83.18 -32.32 66.92
C VAL A 892 82.18 -33.39 66.53
N ALA A 893 80.99 -32.98 66.09
CA ALA A 893 79.92 -33.87 65.67
C ALA A 893 79.83 -33.97 64.15
N LEU A 894 79.95 -35.18 63.61
CA LEU A 894 79.62 -35.53 62.24
C LEU A 894 78.22 -36.15 62.23
N ARG A 895 77.25 -35.47 61.62
CA ARG A 895 75.86 -35.92 61.52
C ARG A 895 75.59 -36.46 60.14
N ASN A 896 75.15 -37.70 60.06
CA ASN A 896 74.74 -38.32 58.80
C ASN A 896 73.27 -37.99 58.54
N ASN A 897 73.01 -37.15 57.55
CA ASN A 897 71.67 -36.81 57.06
C ASN A 897 71.30 -37.56 55.78
N SER A 898 72.16 -38.44 55.29
CA SER A 898 71.88 -39.29 54.15
C SER A 898 71.03 -40.50 54.57
N PRO A 899 70.20 -41.05 53.67
CA PRO A 899 69.34 -42.20 53.98
C PRO A 899 70.10 -43.51 54.19
N ALA A 900 71.41 -43.55 53.86
CA ALA A 900 72.26 -44.71 54.04
C ALA A 900 73.26 -44.47 55.20
N PRO A 901 73.71 -45.51 55.91
CA PRO A 901 74.75 -45.35 56.93
C PRO A 901 76.08 -44.84 56.32
N VAL A 902 76.76 -43.91 57.01
CA VAL A 902 78.09 -43.39 56.63
C VAL A 902 79.13 -44.03 57.54
N GLU A 903 79.98 -44.88 56.97
CA GLU A 903 81.08 -45.54 57.67
C GLU A 903 82.33 -44.65 57.63
N ILE A 904 82.77 -44.13 58.78
CA ILE A 904 84.02 -43.39 58.93
C ILE A 904 85.15 -44.40 59.15
N ARG A 905 86.10 -44.47 58.22
CA ARG A 905 87.22 -45.42 58.25
C ARG A 905 88.44 -44.89 58.97
N THR A 906 88.70 -43.59 58.87
CA THR A 906 89.83 -42.97 59.53
C THR A 906 89.41 -41.70 60.24
N ILE A 907 90.00 -41.48 61.41
CA ILE A 907 89.92 -40.28 62.22
C ILE A 907 91.38 -40.02 62.60
N GLU A 908 91.95 -38.99 62.02
CA GLU A 908 93.37 -38.67 62.16
C GLU A 908 93.54 -37.19 62.42
N VAL A 909 94.59 -36.85 63.16
CA VAL A 909 95.06 -35.47 63.31
C VAL A 909 96.35 -35.35 62.51
N THR A 910 96.46 -34.28 61.72
CA THR A 910 97.68 -34.00 60.94
C THR A 910 98.20 -32.60 61.26
N GLY A 911 99.51 -32.45 61.39
CA GLY A 911 100.16 -31.21 61.86
C GLY A 911 100.92 -31.45 63.17
N HIS A 912 100.63 -30.65 64.20
CA HIS A 912 101.13 -30.88 65.56
C HIS A 912 100.33 -31.97 66.28
N ASP A 913 100.29 -33.17 65.71
CA ASP A 913 99.47 -34.30 66.17
C ASP A 913 99.85 -34.80 67.58
N ASP A 914 101.10 -34.62 68.00
CA ASP A 914 101.57 -34.87 69.37
C ASP A 914 100.92 -33.95 70.44
N ASP A 915 100.35 -32.82 70.03
CA ASP A 915 99.63 -31.92 70.92
C ASP A 915 98.12 -32.22 71.03
N PHE A 916 97.54 -33.13 70.21
CA PHE A 916 96.09 -33.36 70.16
C PHE A 916 95.70 -34.84 70.22
N ASP A 917 94.85 -35.19 71.19
CA ASP A 917 94.24 -36.52 71.29
C ASP A 917 92.78 -36.51 70.82
N VAL A 918 92.36 -37.56 70.12
CA VAL A 918 90.99 -37.72 69.61
C VAL A 918 90.36 -39.03 70.09
N THR A 919 89.07 -39.00 70.43
CA THR A 919 88.32 -40.16 70.94
C THR A 919 86.83 -40.06 70.58
N PRO A 920 86.15 -41.16 70.20
CA PRO A 920 86.66 -42.52 70.00
C PRO A 920 87.40 -42.68 68.65
N PRO A 921 88.16 -43.78 68.46
CA PRO A 921 88.70 -44.15 67.14
C PRO A 921 87.58 -44.44 66.12
N PRO A 922 87.90 -44.57 64.82
CA PRO A 922 86.93 -44.97 63.80
C PRO A 922 86.19 -46.24 64.21
N GLY A 923 84.87 -46.25 64.01
CA GLY A 923 83.98 -47.31 64.49
C GLY A 923 82.64 -47.28 63.78
N GLU A 924 81.62 -47.89 64.38
CA GLU A 924 80.35 -48.27 63.72
C GLU A 924 79.78 -47.24 62.72
N PRO A 925 79.21 -47.70 61.59
CA PRO A 925 78.58 -46.83 60.60
C PRO A 925 77.58 -45.88 61.26
N VAL A 926 77.71 -44.58 61.00
CA VAL A 926 76.77 -43.57 61.49
C VAL A 926 75.46 -43.76 60.72
N PRO A 927 74.36 -44.21 61.36
CA PRO A 927 73.11 -44.46 60.64
C PRO A 927 72.51 -43.14 60.15
N SER A 928 71.55 -43.23 59.22
CA SER A 928 70.74 -42.07 58.80
C SER A 928 70.13 -41.36 60.01
N GLY A 929 70.31 -40.04 60.11
CA GLY A 929 69.93 -39.21 61.26
C GLY A 929 70.85 -39.32 62.48
N GLY A 930 71.82 -40.23 62.45
CA GLY A 930 72.79 -40.45 63.52
C GLY A 930 73.91 -39.41 63.55
N SER A 931 74.68 -39.40 64.65
CA SER A 931 75.85 -38.54 64.78
C SER A 931 77.04 -39.28 65.37
N LEU A 932 78.19 -39.23 64.72
CA LEU A 932 79.50 -39.52 65.32
C LEU A 932 79.97 -38.28 66.08
N ARG A 933 80.44 -38.46 67.31
CA ARG A 933 80.97 -37.38 68.16
C ARG A 933 82.43 -37.68 68.49
N VAL A 934 83.33 -36.89 67.93
CA VAL A 934 84.77 -36.97 68.16
C VAL A 934 85.15 -35.91 69.18
N ALA A 935 85.52 -36.34 70.38
CA ALA A 935 86.10 -35.49 71.41
C ALA A 935 87.58 -35.27 71.10
N VAL A 936 87.99 -34.02 71.03
CA VAL A 936 89.36 -33.59 70.75
C VAL A 936 89.90 -32.88 72.00
N THR A 937 91.07 -33.27 72.48
CA THR A 937 91.73 -32.67 73.64
C THR A 937 93.10 -32.15 73.25
N PHE A 938 93.47 -30.94 73.72
CA PHE A 938 94.74 -30.31 73.42
C PHE A 938 95.69 -30.36 74.64
N THR A 939 96.83 -31.03 74.50
CA THR A 939 97.88 -31.14 75.52
C THR A 939 99.21 -30.66 74.92
N PRO A 940 99.49 -29.34 74.95
CA PRO A 940 100.67 -28.83 74.28
C PRO A 940 101.95 -29.38 74.92
N VAL A 941 102.86 -29.94 74.11
CA VAL A 941 104.15 -30.48 74.58
C VAL A 941 105.27 -29.44 74.61
N ALA A 942 105.05 -28.25 74.04
CA ALA A 942 105.98 -27.14 74.11
C ALA A 942 105.27 -25.78 74.19
N VAL A 943 106.00 -24.75 74.60
CA VAL A 943 105.50 -23.38 74.75
C VAL A 943 105.39 -22.71 73.37
N GLY A 944 104.25 -22.07 73.06
CA GLY A 944 103.99 -21.37 71.79
C GLY A 944 102.76 -21.88 71.03
N SER A 945 102.46 -21.26 69.87
CA SER A 945 101.27 -21.59 69.05
C SER A 945 101.37 -22.97 68.39
N ARG A 946 100.26 -23.70 68.40
CA ARG A 946 100.10 -25.06 67.87
C ARG A 946 98.88 -25.13 66.96
N SER A 947 99.00 -25.81 65.83
CA SER A 947 97.93 -25.95 64.83
C SER A 947 97.94 -27.34 64.21
N ALA A 948 96.75 -27.91 64.02
CA ALA A 948 96.55 -29.21 63.39
C ALA A 948 95.20 -29.26 62.64
N VAL A 949 94.93 -30.35 61.92
CA VAL A 949 93.65 -30.61 61.26
C VAL A 949 93.15 -31.98 61.68
N LEU A 950 91.93 -32.04 62.23
CA LEU A 950 91.17 -33.27 62.39
C LEU A 950 90.55 -33.64 61.05
N ALA A 951 90.91 -34.79 60.51
CA ALA A 951 90.32 -35.34 59.30
C ALA A 951 89.57 -36.64 59.61
N MET A 952 88.31 -36.69 59.18
CA MET A 952 87.48 -37.90 59.21
C MET A 952 87.26 -38.33 57.76
N THR A 953 87.63 -39.56 57.39
CA THR A 953 87.48 -40.06 56.01
C THR A 953 86.51 -41.24 55.98
N ASP A 954 85.53 -41.20 55.09
CA ASP A 954 84.56 -42.28 54.95
C ASP A 954 85.05 -43.44 54.06
N ALA A 955 84.26 -44.53 54.03
CA ALA A 955 84.56 -45.74 53.26
C ALA A 955 84.63 -45.53 51.74
N HIS A 956 84.12 -44.41 51.23
CA HIS A 956 84.14 -44.04 49.82
C HIS A 956 85.27 -43.03 49.50
N GLY A 957 86.08 -42.66 50.50
CA GLY A 957 87.21 -41.76 50.35
C GLY A 957 86.86 -40.28 50.47
N GLN A 958 85.62 -39.93 50.86
CA GLN A 958 85.27 -38.54 51.12
C GLN A 958 85.86 -38.11 52.46
N ARG A 959 86.61 -37.01 52.45
CA ARG A 959 87.28 -36.43 53.63
C ARG A 959 86.47 -35.26 54.18
N TYR A 960 86.33 -35.22 55.51
CA TYR A 960 85.71 -34.13 56.28
C TYR A 960 86.77 -33.55 57.20
N GLU A 961 87.14 -32.29 56.99
CA GLU A 961 88.26 -31.64 57.68
C GLU A 961 87.79 -30.56 58.65
N VAL A 962 88.38 -30.53 59.85
CA VAL A 962 88.13 -29.55 60.90
C VAL A 962 89.46 -29.00 61.41
N PRO A 963 89.76 -27.71 61.15
CA PRO A 963 90.96 -27.07 61.66
C PRO A 963 90.97 -26.99 63.20
N LEU A 964 92.13 -27.25 63.80
CA LEU A 964 92.39 -27.20 65.25
C LEU A 964 93.52 -26.19 65.55
N SER A 965 93.35 -25.37 66.58
CA SER A 965 94.38 -24.43 67.06
C SER A 965 94.47 -24.35 68.58
N GLY A 966 95.64 -23.97 69.11
CA GLY A 966 95.86 -23.69 70.54
C GLY A 966 97.26 -23.10 70.79
N SER A 967 97.61 -22.79 72.04
CA SER A 967 98.96 -22.34 72.42
C SER A 967 99.42 -22.93 73.75
N GLY A 968 100.63 -23.47 73.80
CA GLY A 968 101.28 -23.92 75.04
C GLY A 968 101.78 -22.78 75.91
N SER A 969 101.52 -22.83 77.23
CA SER A 969 102.00 -21.83 78.20
C SER A 969 102.93 -22.43 79.28
N GLY A 970 104.02 -21.71 79.59
CA GLY A 970 105.04 -22.15 80.55
C GLY A 970 106.17 -21.13 80.73
N ALA A 971 106.84 -21.19 81.88
CA ALA A 971 108.05 -20.40 82.13
C ALA A 971 109.30 -21.17 81.63
N LEU A 972 110.36 -20.46 81.26
CA LEU A 972 111.65 -21.05 80.84
C LEU A 972 112.80 -20.27 81.49
N VAL A 973 113.83 -20.96 81.99
CA VAL A 973 114.95 -20.32 82.70
C VAL A 973 116.21 -20.29 81.84
N THR A 974 116.89 -19.15 81.84
CA THR A 974 118.23 -18.98 81.27
C THR A 974 119.14 -18.24 82.25
N PHE A 975 120.43 -18.56 82.24
CA PHE A 975 121.46 -17.97 83.12
C PHE A 975 122.43 -17.10 82.32
N GLU A 976 122.80 -15.94 82.84
CA GLU A 976 123.79 -15.05 82.23
C GLU A 976 124.75 -14.42 83.26
N PRO A 977 126.05 -14.78 83.25
CA PRO A 977 126.72 -15.75 82.36
C PRO A 977 126.32 -17.22 82.63
N ALA A 978 126.44 -18.12 81.65
CA ALA A 978 126.01 -19.53 81.80
C ALA A 978 126.86 -20.39 82.78
N ALA A 979 127.95 -19.84 83.33
CA ALA A 979 128.79 -20.44 84.36
C ALA A 979 129.54 -19.35 85.14
N LEU A 980 129.91 -19.63 86.39
CA LEU A 980 130.78 -18.74 87.18
C LEU A 980 132.09 -19.42 87.57
N VAL A 981 133.20 -18.71 87.35
CA VAL A 981 134.54 -19.12 87.77
C VAL A 981 135.08 -18.10 88.76
N PHE A 982 135.56 -18.58 89.90
CA PHE A 982 136.12 -17.79 90.98
C PHE A 982 137.64 -17.95 91.01
N GLU A 983 138.33 -16.88 91.43
CA GLU A 983 139.79 -16.86 91.51
C GLU A 983 140.32 -17.88 92.55
N ALA A 984 141.60 -18.24 92.43
CA ALA A 984 142.24 -19.13 93.39
C ALA A 984 142.44 -18.43 94.74
N LEU A 985 141.94 -19.03 95.81
CA LEU A 985 141.96 -18.48 97.16
C LEU A 985 142.62 -19.45 98.14
N PRO A 986 143.38 -18.96 99.15
CA PRO A 986 143.80 -19.82 100.25
C PRO A 986 142.58 -20.38 101.00
N ILE A 987 142.74 -21.57 101.59
CA ILE A 987 141.69 -22.22 102.39
C ILE A 987 141.17 -21.25 103.47
N GLY A 988 139.84 -21.06 103.52
CA GLY A 988 139.17 -20.11 104.41
C GLY A 988 139.00 -18.69 103.84
N GLY A 989 139.55 -18.39 102.66
CA GLY A 989 139.29 -17.14 101.93
C GLY A 989 137.84 -17.00 101.45
N THR A 990 137.44 -15.82 100.99
CA THR A 990 136.11 -15.59 100.40
C THR A 990 136.19 -14.68 99.17
N ASP A 991 135.59 -15.08 98.05
CA ASP A 991 135.30 -14.23 96.87
C ASP A 991 133.79 -14.25 96.54
N ARG A 992 133.29 -13.27 95.78
CA ARG A 992 131.86 -13.14 95.40
C ARG A 992 131.68 -12.70 93.94
N ARG A 993 130.69 -13.29 93.27
CA ARG A 993 130.26 -12.97 91.90
C ARG A 993 128.73 -12.97 91.79
N ASP A 994 128.19 -12.18 90.88
CA ASP A 994 126.75 -12.09 90.62
C ASP A 994 126.38 -12.80 89.32
N ILE A 995 125.19 -13.39 89.26
CA ILE A 995 124.60 -14.09 88.11
C ILE A 995 123.18 -13.59 87.86
N THR A 996 122.80 -13.38 86.60
CA THR A 996 121.43 -13.03 86.19
C THR A 996 120.65 -14.29 85.80
N VAL A 997 119.43 -14.43 86.32
CA VAL A 997 118.46 -15.48 85.97
C VAL A 997 117.30 -14.82 85.23
N ARG A 998 117.05 -15.22 83.98
CA ARG A 998 116.03 -14.63 83.10
C ARG A 998 114.93 -15.62 82.74
N ASN A 999 113.68 -15.15 82.77
CA ASN A 999 112.52 -15.92 82.30
C ASN A 999 112.26 -15.65 80.81
N THR A 1000 112.48 -16.62 79.93
CA THR A 1000 112.24 -16.51 78.48
C THR A 1000 110.93 -17.16 78.02
N GLY A 1001 110.17 -17.76 78.93
CA GLY A 1001 108.86 -18.34 78.64
C GLY A 1001 107.75 -17.30 78.60
N ASN A 1002 106.51 -17.75 78.31
CA ASN A 1002 105.32 -16.89 78.25
C ASN A 1002 104.47 -16.93 79.55
N ALA A 1003 104.87 -17.70 80.56
CA ALA A 1003 104.27 -17.68 81.91
C ALA A 1003 105.25 -17.17 82.98
N VAL A 1004 104.75 -16.72 84.13
CA VAL A 1004 105.58 -16.21 85.25
C VAL A 1004 106.44 -17.33 85.84
N LEU A 1005 107.73 -17.09 85.96
CA LEU A 1005 108.70 -17.98 86.59
C LEU A 1005 108.63 -17.81 88.11
N VAL A 1006 108.21 -18.85 88.82
CA VAL A 1006 108.19 -18.94 90.28
C VAL A 1006 109.35 -19.83 90.70
N VAL A 1007 110.36 -19.23 91.34
CA VAL A 1007 111.52 -19.95 91.88
C VAL A 1007 111.14 -20.53 93.24
N ASN A 1008 111.11 -21.86 93.33
CA ASN A 1008 110.72 -22.61 94.53
C ASN A 1008 111.90 -22.77 95.50
N SER A 1009 113.09 -23.08 94.96
CA SER A 1009 114.33 -23.10 95.75
C SER A 1009 115.52 -22.68 94.90
N LEU A 1010 116.45 -22.00 95.56
CA LEU A 1010 117.67 -21.48 94.99
C LEU A 1010 118.80 -21.80 95.98
N HIS A 1011 119.67 -22.74 95.61
CA HIS A 1011 120.77 -23.15 96.46
C HIS A 1011 121.99 -23.52 95.64
N THR A 1012 123.17 -23.40 96.26
CA THR A 1012 124.45 -23.84 95.69
C THR A 1012 124.99 -25.09 96.36
N THR A 1013 125.84 -25.84 95.66
CA THR A 1013 126.50 -27.05 96.17
C THR A 1013 128.00 -26.85 96.35
N GLY A 1014 128.63 -27.68 97.20
CA GLY A 1014 130.07 -27.65 97.45
C GLY A 1014 130.50 -26.46 98.31
N ASP A 1015 131.64 -25.88 97.97
CA ASP A 1015 132.28 -24.75 98.70
C ASP A 1015 131.65 -23.39 98.34
N PHE A 1016 130.43 -23.38 97.79
CA PHE A 1016 129.71 -22.19 97.33
C PHE A 1016 128.46 -21.94 98.17
N VAL A 1017 128.18 -20.66 98.43
CA VAL A 1017 126.98 -20.21 99.13
C VAL A 1017 126.32 -19.09 98.34
N ASN A 1018 125.05 -19.22 97.97
CA ASN A 1018 124.29 -18.12 97.37
C ASN A 1018 123.66 -17.19 98.41
N GLY A 1019 123.53 -15.92 98.04
CA GLY A 1019 122.65 -14.97 98.70
C GLY A 1019 121.20 -15.10 98.24
N PRO A 1020 120.28 -14.34 98.87
CA PRO A 1020 118.90 -14.26 98.41
C PRO A 1020 118.85 -13.61 97.03
N GLY A 1021 118.00 -14.13 96.15
CA GLY A 1021 117.74 -13.57 94.83
C GLY A 1021 116.44 -14.14 94.26
N CYS A 1022 115.84 -13.43 93.30
CA CYS A 1022 114.63 -13.86 92.58
C CYS A 1022 113.36 -14.05 93.42
N VAL A 1023 113.22 -13.30 94.53
CA VAL A 1023 112.03 -13.32 95.39
C VAL A 1023 110.87 -12.56 94.70
N GLY A 1024 109.66 -13.16 94.67
CA GLY A 1024 108.45 -12.53 94.12
C GLY A 1024 108.06 -12.94 92.69
N GLY A 1025 108.81 -13.85 92.07
CA GLY A 1025 108.55 -14.38 90.73
C GLY A 1025 109.01 -13.45 89.61
N VAL A 1026 109.49 -14.04 88.52
CA VAL A 1026 110.06 -13.33 87.37
C VAL A 1026 109.09 -13.41 86.20
N ARG A 1027 108.48 -12.29 85.83
CA ARG A 1027 107.54 -12.23 84.70
C ARG A 1027 108.23 -12.59 83.36
N PRO A 1028 107.48 -13.06 82.35
CA PRO A 1028 108.00 -13.28 81.00
C PRO A 1028 108.90 -12.13 80.51
N GLY A 1029 110.10 -12.47 80.03
CA GLY A 1029 111.11 -11.55 79.52
C GLY A 1029 111.90 -10.76 80.57
N ARG A 1030 111.57 -10.87 81.87
CA ARG A 1030 112.27 -10.19 82.98
C ARG A 1030 113.36 -11.08 83.60
N GLU A 1031 114.19 -10.46 84.43
CA GLU A 1031 115.33 -11.10 85.06
C GLU A 1031 115.50 -10.70 86.53
N CYS A 1032 116.29 -11.48 87.26
CA CYS A 1032 116.69 -11.23 88.64
C CYS A 1032 118.17 -11.59 88.84
N MET A 1033 118.85 -10.90 89.75
CA MET A 1033 120.26 -11.18 90.07
C MET A 1033 120.37 -12.03 91.35
N VAL A 1034 121.30 -12.98 91.34
CA VAL A 1034 121.68 -13.83 92.47
C VAL A 1034 123.18 -13.65 92.72
N ARG A 1035 123.58 -13.39 93.96
CA ARG A 1035 124.98 -13.34 94.36
C ARG A 1035 125.45 -14.70 94.83
N VAL A 1036 126.62 -15.16 94.39
CA VAL A 1036 127.25 -16.41 94.84
C VAL A 1036 128.62 -16.09 95.45
N LEU A 1037 128.88 -16.67 96.61
CA LEU A 1037 130.14 -16.58 97.33
C LEU A 1037 130.88 -17.91 97.25
N PHE A 1038 132.19 -17.86 97.03
CA PHE A 1038 133.08 -19.02 97.07
C PHE A 1038 133.97 -18.97 98.31
N ARG A 1039 133.99 -20.07 99.08
CA ARG A 1039 134.80 -20.24 100.28
C ARG A 1039 135.48 -21.61 100.28
N PRO A 1040 136.71 -21.75 99.75
CA PRO A 1040 137.36 -23.04 99.68
C PRO A 1040 137.64 -23.61 101.06
N THR A 1041 137.13 -24.82 101.33
CA THR A 1041 137.32 -25.53 102.62
C THR A 1041 138.52 -26.48 102.60
N GLY A 1042 139.13 -26.69 101.44
CA GLY A 1042 140.37 -27.42 101.27
C GLY A 1042 141.09 -27.03 99.97
N GLY A 1043 142.30 -27.55 99.75
CA GLY A 1043 143.07 -27.24 98.54
C GLY A 1043 142.55 -27.92 97.28
N GLY A 1044 143.02 -27.44 96.12
CA GLY A 1044 142.67 -27.96 94.79
C GLY A 1044 141.38 -27.37 94.21
N PRO A 1045 140.99 -27.79 92.99
CA PRO A 1045 139.76 -27.35 92.33
C PRO A 1045 138.51 -27.68 93.16
N ARG A 1046 137.60 -26.72 93.23
CA ARG A 1046 136.32 -26.80 93.93
C ARG A 1046 135.22 -26.49 92.94
N ASN A 1047 134.46 -27.52 92.58
CA ASN A 1047 133.33 -27.42 91.67
C ASN A 1047 132.02 -27.51 92.47
N GLY A 1048 131.03 -26.78 92.02
CA GLY A 1048 129.67 -26.77 92.55
C GLY A 1048 128.71 -26.33 91.46
N GLU A 1049 127.44 -26.17 91.82
CA GLU A 1049 126.41 -25.68 90.91
C GLU A 1049 125.48 -24.73 91.66
N LEU A 1050 124.96 -23.71 90.98
CA LEU A 1050 123.74 -23.02 91.37
C LEU A 1050 122.54 -23.76 90.78
N ILE A 1051 121.66 -24.24 91.65
CA ILE A 1051 120.48 -25.01 91.27
C ILE A 1051 119.23 -24.17 91.50
N VAL A 1052 118.48 -23.93 90.42
CA VAL A 1052 117.17 -23.26 90.44
C VAL A 1052 116.09 -24.32 90.24
N THR A 1053 115.35 -24.62 91.30
CA THR A 1053 114.08 -25.34 91.17
C THR A 1053 112.97 -24.31 91.01
N SER A 1054 112.13 -24.46 89.99
CA SER A 1054 111.07 -23.50 89.65
C SER A 1054 109.91 -24.19 88.95
N ASN A 1055 108.85 -23.43 88.64
CA ASN A 1055 107.75 -23.89 87.79
C ASN A 1055 108.07 -23.85 86.27
N ALA A 1056 109.32 -23.57 85.88
CA ALA A 1056 109.69 -23.60 84.48
C ALA A 1056 109.72 -25.04 83.94
N VAL A 1057 109.24 -25.20 82.70
CA VAL A 1057 109.20 -26.48 82.00
C VAL A 1057 110.63 -27.00 81.84
N GLY A 1058 110.91 -28.26 82.22
CA GLY A 1058 112.25 -28.86 82.07
C GLY A 1058 113.24 -28.63 83.23
N GLY A 1059 112.81 -28.09 84.38
CA GLY A 1059 113.66 -27.95 85.57
C GLY A 1059 113.86 -29.26 86.37
N PRO A 1060 114.78 -29.29 87.37
CA PRO A 1060 115.56 -28.17 87.90
C PRO A 1060 116.72 -27.74 86.99
N TYR A 1061 116.94 -26.43 86.92
CA TYR A 1061 117.98 -25.82 86.10
C TYR A 1061 119.27 -25.67 86.91
N ARG A 1062 120.39 -26.10 86.33
CA ARG A 1062 121.70 -26.13 86.98
C ARG A 1062 122.68 -25.24 86.21
N MET A 1063 123.43 -24.43 86.94
CA MET A 1063 124.50 -23.61 86.41
C MET A 1063 125.81 -23.95 87.11
N PRO A 1064 126.87 -24.34 86.38
CA PRO A 1064 128.13 -24.75 86.99
C PRO A 1064 128.89 -23.57 87.64
N LEU A 1065 129.50 -23.86 88.78
CA LEU A 1065 130.36 -23.00 89.58
C LEU A 1065 131.73 -23.68 89.77
N SER A 1066 132.82 -22.93 89.63
CA SER A 1066 134.17 -23.47 89.89
C SER A 1066 135.09 -22.44 90.53
N GLY A 1067 136.03 -22.89 91.35
CA GLY A 1067 137.07 -22.09 91.99
C GLY A 1067 138.21 -22.99 92.46
N THR A 1068 139.30 -22.43 92.99
CA THR A 1068 140.43 -23.25 93.48
C THR A 1068 140.84 -22.85 94.89
N GLY A 1069 140.98 -23.83 95.79
CA GLY A 1069 141.56 -23.63 97.12
C GLY A 1069 143.08 -23.85 97.13
N LEU A 1070 143.85 -23.04 97.86
CA LEU A 1070 145.31 -23.19 97.99
C LEU A 1070 145.68 -23.63 99.43
N VAL A 1071 146.48 -24.72 99.57
CA VAL A 1071 146.96 -25.25 100.87
C VAL A 1071 148.32 -24.63 101.24
N PRO A 1072 148.59 -24.27 102.51
CA PRO A 1072 149.96 -24.01 102.97
C PRO A 1072 150.78 -25.33 103.01
N GLY A 1073 151.99 -25.35 102.45
CA GLY A 1073 152.73 -26.54 101.97
C GLY A 1073 153.16 -27.63 102.97
N MET A 1074 153.45 -28.82 102.41
CA MET A 1074 153.83 -30.12 103.04
C MET A 1074 155.22 -30.63 102.59
N GLY A 1075 155.87 -31.49 103.40
CA GLY A 1075 156.94 -32.43 102.99
C GLY A 1075 157.39 -33.36 104.14
N ILE A 1076 157.61 -34.66 103.87
CA ILE A 1076 157.65 -35.75 104.87
C ILE A 1076 159.09 -36.04 105.43
N THR A 1077 159.27 -35.94 106.76
CA THR A 1077 160.03 -36.81 107.73
C THR A 1077 161.59 -36.95 107.70
N PRO A 1078 162.20 -37.78 108.59
CA PRO A 1078 163.03 -37.51 109.79
C PRO A 1078 164.49 -37.05 109.51
N ASP A 1079 165.08 -36.08 110.24
CA ASP A 1079 165.87 -36.14 111.53
C ASP A 1079 167.42 -36.20 111.28
N THR A 1080 168.34 -35.33 111.76
CA THR A 1080 168.69 -34.92 113.14
C THR A 1080 169.66 -33.70 113.18
N SER A 1081 169.28 -32.58 113.80
CA SER A 1081 170.15 -31.56 114.48
C SER A 1081 171.25 -30.75 113.69
N PRO A 1082 172.00 -29.83 114.35
CA PRO A 1082 172.13 -28.41 114.01
C PRO A 1082 173.28 -28.06 113.03
N GLY A 1083 173.07 -26.97 112.28
CA GLY A 1083 174.01 -26.37 111.34
C GLY A 1083 173.27 -25.42 110.41
#